data_AF-A0A2P4T7J5-F1
#
_entry.id   AF-A0A2P4T7J5-F1
#
_cell.length_a   1.000
_cell.length_b   1.000
_cell.length_c   1.000
_cell.angle_alpha   90.00
_cell.angle_beta   90.00
_cell.angle_gamma   90.00
#
_symmetry.space_group_name_H-M   'P 1'
#
loop_
_entity.id
_entity.type
_entity.pdbx_description
1 polymer ?
#
loop_
_entity_poly.entity_id
_entity_poly.type
_entity_poly.pdbx_seq_one_letter_code
_entity_poly.pdbx_strand_id
1 'polypeptide(L)'
;MEGNERGHETKAMLNNNGPRYKRSKIERRMNVDIFFCVGLLFTMCLVGSIGHGIWSGSFPEHPPYDVPDENGNFLSPVLSGFYMFLTMIILLQVLIPISLYVSIELVKLGQVFLIHNDLDLYDEEADLPIQCRALNITEDLGQIQYIFSDKTGTLTENKMVFRRCTVDGHEFSHQENAKRLETHKELDLEDEDFAKLQQFTLPPMNIERPTTYQRTMRPLRRSQSARAHFQGHTRSRSLGRRDSNQSQVAFSSTIEKDVTPDSRLLRRVREAALRTENLSPFIHMKTATSLTDFFLALAICNTVVVSTATEPRQRVTVPPPIKPSGITLEKIHQIFQRLKLVSLSQSFSSSQSSSDLGASFSAKNTEEHLATLDCCDNDDGCCDSSRGAGLQDKNSTDIGSASLDEVFQSVTRDTLPTEFCYEAESPDEAALVYAAQAYSFTLVSRTPEQVTVRLPQGTLLTFDILYTLGFDSVRKRMSVVVRHPLTKEIIVYTKGADSVIMDLLEDPGKADTNAERRMKRIKDKTQKHLDCYARDGLRTLCIAKKVLSEDDFQKWANFRQEAEAAMDNRDELLMETAQHLETKLTLLGATGIEDRLQDGVPDTIAALREAGIQIWVLTGDKQETAVNIAYSCKLLDQRDTVFTINTENKETCESLLNLTLEEVRKNYEVEKPRRKLFGFIPTSLPASETPGPEFGLVIDGRTLDIILQGGLEERFLELAQLCRSVLCCRSTPLQKSMVVKLVRRQLKVMTLSIGDGANDVSMIQAADVGVGISGQEGMQAVMASDFAISRFKHLKKLLLVHGHWCYTRLAKMVIYFFYKNV
;
A
#
# COMPACT_ATOMS: atom_id res chain seq x y z
N MET A 1 -5.28 -30.41 -21.72
CA MET A 1 -4.03 -29.84 -22.27
C MET A 1 -3.92 -28.40 -21.77
N GLU A 2 -3.41 -28.20 -20.56
CA GLU A 2 -3.04 -26.88 -20.07
C GLU A 2 -1.57 -26.67 -20.43
N GLY A 3 -1.33 -25.93 -21.52
CA GLY A 3 0.00 -25.42 -21.78
C GLY A 3 0.37 -24.46 -20.64
N ASN A 4 1.35 -24.83 -19.83
CA ASN A 4 1.95 -23.92 -18.85
C ASN A 4 2.48 -22.69 -19.60
N GLU A 5 1.74 -21.59 -19.60
CA GLU A 5 2.15 -20.30 -20.13
C GLU A 5 3.48 -19.90 -19.47
N ARG A 6 4.54 -19.65 -20.26
CA ARG A 6 5.85 -19.22 -19.75
C ARG A 6 6.20 -17.84 -20.27
N GLY A 7 6.73 -16.99 -19.38
CA GLY A 7 7.22 -15.65 -19.74
C GLY A 7 6.11 -14.74 -20.28
N HIS A 8 6.29 -14.26 -21.51
CA HIS A 8 5.37 -13.30 -22.16
C HIS A 8 3.95 -13.82 -22.39
N GLU A 9 3.77 -15.14 -22.37
CA GLU A 9 2.46 -15.77 -22.53
C GLU A 9 1.62 -15.74 -21.24
N THR A 10 2.24 -15.43 -20.09
CA THR A 10 1.50 -15.37 -18.82
C THR A 10 0.50 -14.21 -18.83
N LYS A 11 -0.71 -14.43 -18.30
CA LYS A 11 -1.75 -13.39 -18.14
C LYS A 11 -1.24 -12.08 -17.51
N ALA A 12 -0.30 -12.16 -16.57
CA ALA A 12 0.31 -10.98 -15.94
C ALA A 12 1.20 -10.19 -16.94
N MET A 13 1.99 -10.88 -17.77
CA MET A 13 2.81 -10.23 -18.79
C MET A 13 2.01 -9.80 -20.02
N LEU A 14 0.92 -10.49 -20.39
CA LEU A 14 0.04 -10.10 -21.49
C LEU A 14 -0.65 -8.75 -21.21
N ASN A 15 -0.92 -8.43 -19.95
CA ASN A 15 -1.45 -7.13 -19.54
C ASN A 15 -0.37 -6.03 -19.43
N ASN A 16 0.91 -6.37 -19.60
CA ASN A 16 2.04 -5.47 -19.53
C ASN A 16 2.55 -5.14 -20.94
N ASN A 17 2.44 -3.88 -21.36
CA ASN A 17 2.86 -3.45 -22.70
C ASN A 17 4.36 -3.05 -22.78
N GLY A 18 5.14 -3.33 -21.74
CA GLY A 18 6.54 -2.96 -21.61
C GLY A 18 6.76 -1.48 -21.21
N PRO A 19 7.99 -1.13 -20.79
CA PRO A 19 8.30 0.22 -20.34
C PRO A 19 8.26 1.21 -21.50
N ARG A 20 7.36 2.19 -21.41
CA ARG A 20 7.23 3.27 -22.38
C ARG A 20 8.25 4.36 -22.07
N TYR A 21 9.01 4.79 -23.08
CA TYR A 21 9.82 6.01 -22.95
C TYR A 21 8.88 7.22 -22.80
N LYS A 22 8.90 7.83 -21.61
CA LYS A 22 8.12 9.03 -21.28
C LYS A 22 8.96 10.27 -21.55
N ARG A 23 8.31 11.32 -22.07
CA ARG A 23 8.95 12.59 -22.43
C ARG A 23 8.14 13.73 -21.84
N SER A 24 8.81 14.61 -21.11
CA SER A 24 8.14 15.62 -20.29
C SER A 24 7.40 16.66 -21.11
N LYS A 25 6.41 17.30 -20.48
CA LYS A 25 5.61 18.34 -21.12
C LYS A 25 6.44 19.60 -21.39
N ILE A 26 7.34 19.98 -20.46
CA ILE A 26 8.25 21.11 -20.63
C ILE A 26 9.16 20.87 -21.83
N GLU A 27 9.68 19.66 -21.99
CA GLU A 27 10.59 19.34 -23.10
C GLU A 27 9.90 19.45 -24.47
N ARG A 28 8.64 19.00 -24.56
CA ARG A 28 7.85 19.18 -25.80
C ARG A 28 7.57 20.64 -26.11
N ARG A 29 7.28 21.45 -25.09
CA ARG A 29 7.06 22.89 -25.26
C ARG A 29 8.34 23.61 -25.68
N MET A 30 9.46 23.28 -25.06
CA MET A 30 10.78 23.80 -25.43
C MET A 30 11.11 23.52 -26.90
N ASN A 31 10.82 22.31 -27.41
CA ASN A 31 11.01 22.02 -28.82
C ASN A 31 10.20 22.96 -29.73
N VAL A 32 8.96 23.30 -29.34
CA VAL A 32 8.14 24.28 -30.06
C VAL A 32 8.76 25.67 -30.01
N ASP A 33 9.24 26.11 -28.84
CA ASP A 33 9.91 27.40 -28.67
C ASP A 33 11.21 27.50 -29.50
N ILE A 34 11.95 26.39 -29.64
CA ILE A 34 13.13 26.31 -30.52
C ILE A 34 12.74 26.47 -31.99
N PHE A 35 11.63 25.87 -32.44
CA PHE A 35 11.14 26.10 -33.81
C PHE A 35 10.79 27.57 -34.05
N PHE A 36 10.21 28.26 -33.06
CA PHE A 36 9.99 29.71 -33.15
C PHE A 36 11.32 30.48 -33.26
N CYS A 37 12.35 30.10 -32.49
CA CYS A 37 13.68 30.71 -32.59
C CYS A 37 14.31 30.50 -33.98
N VAL A 38 14.18 29.30 -34.57
CA VAL A 38 14.65 29.02 -35.93
C VAL A 38 13.91 29.89 -36.96
N GLY A 39 12.60 30.08 -36.81
CA GLY A 39 11.82 30.99 -37.66
C GLY A 39 12.26 32.46 -37.53
N LEU A 40 12.55 32.91 -36.30
CA LEU A 40 13.06 34.25 -36.04
C LEU A 40 14.48 34.45 -36.62
N LEU A 41 15.35 33.46 -36.47
CA LEU A 41 16.68 33.44 -37.10
C LEU A 41 16.57 33.59 -38.61
N PHE A 42 15.75 32.76 -39.25
CA PHE A 42 15.56 32.81 -40.70
C PHE A 42 15.07 34.17 -41.19
N THR A 43 14.10 34.76 -40.48
CA THR A 43 13.57 36.09 -40.83
C THR A 43 14.60 37.20 -40.66
N MET A 44 15.39 37.19 -39.59
CA MET A 44 16.50 38.14 -39.42
C MET A 44 17.56 38.00 -40.51
N CYS A 45 17.93 36.76 -40.87
CA CYS A 45 18.88 36.51 -41.96
C CYS A 45 18.35 37.00 -43.32
N LEU A 46 17.06 36.80 -43.60
CA LEU A 46 16.42 37.30 -44.82
C LEU A 46 16.43 38.83 -44.87
N VAL A 47 16.09 39.51 -43.77
CA VAL A 47 16.13 40.98 -43.69
C VAL A 47 17.55 41.49 -43.87
N GLY A 48 18.55 40.86 -43.25
CA GLY A 48 19.97 41.19 -43.43
C GLY A 48 20.45 41.00 -44.87
N SER A 49 20.05 39.91 -45.51
CA SER A 49 20.37 39.61 -46.92
C SER A 49 19.77 40.63 -47.89
N ILE A 50 18.48 40.94 -47.73
CA ILE A 50 17.77 41.94 -48.55
C ILE A 50 18.36 43.33 -48.29
N GLY A 51 18.58 43.69 -47.03
CA GLY A 51 19.17 44.97 -46.64
C GLY A 51 20.56 45.17 -47.24
N HIS A 52 21.41 44.14 -47.19
CA HIS A 52 22.73 44.17 -47.81
C HIS A 52 22.67 44.24 -49.34
N GLY A 53 21.76 43.50 -49.97
CA GLY A 53 21.55 43.56 -51.42
C GLY A 53 21.10 44.95 -51.89
N ILE A 54 20.16 45.58 -51.19
CA ILE A 54 19.70 46.95 -51.48
C ILE A 54 20.81 47.96 -51.23
N TRP A 55 21.53 47.83 -50.12
CA TRP A 55 22.61 48.74 -49.75
C TRP A 55 23.77 48.68 -50.75
N SER A 56 24.22 47.46 -51.11
CA SER A 56 25.25 47.24 -52.12
C SER A 56 24.84 47.74 -53.50
N GLY A 57 23.56 47.60 -53.87
CA GLY A 57 23.02 48.11 -55.14
C GLY A 57 22.75 49.62 -55.17
N SER A 58 22.85 50.33 -54.05
CA SER A 58 22.59 51.77 -53.97
C SER A 58 23.83 52.64 -54.27
N PHE A 59 25.02 52.05 -54.33
CA PHE A 59 26.24 52.79 -54.64
C PHE A 59 26.50 52.87 -56.15
N PRO A 60 26.81 54.06 -56.70
CA PRO A 60 27.11 54.24 -58.12
C PRO A 60 28.50 53.74 -58.54
N GLU A 61 29.44 53.65 -57.60
CA GLU A 61 30.78 53.06 -57.78
C GLU A 61 31.02 52.03 -56.67
N HIS A 62 31.81 50.98 -56.96
CA HIS A 62 32.17 49.98 -55.94
C HIS A 62 32.90 50.66 -54.78
N PRO A 63 32.45 50.44 -53.53
CA PRO A 63 33.08 51.09 -52.39
C PRO A 63 34.56 50.68 -52.25
N PRO A 64 35.42 51.54 -51.66
CA PRO A 64 36.88 51.30 -51.61
C PRO A 64 37.31 50.04 -50.84
N TYR A 65 36.39 49.45 -50.07
CA TYR A 65 36.59 48.25 -49.26
C TYR A 65 36.08 46.97 -49.94
N ASP A 66 35.48 47.07 -51.13
CA ASP A 66 35.01 45.93 -51.91
C ASP A 66 36.18 45.36 -52.74
N VAL A 67 36.66 44.17 -52.38
CA VAL A 67 37.87 43.57 -52.99
C VAL A 67 37.45 42.68 -54.17
N PRO A 68 37.96 42.94 -55.39
CA PRO A 68 37.66 42.10 -56.55
C PRO A 68 38.33 40.73 -56.44
N ASP A 69 37.72 39.72 -57.06
CA ASP A 69 38.26 38.35 -57.12
C ASP A 69 39.56 38.29 -57.95
N GLU A 70 40.27 37.15 -57.96
CA GLU A 70 41.55 36.93 -58.66
C GLU A 70 41.50 37.31 -60.15
N ASN A 71 40.31 37.27 -60.75
CA ASN A 71 40.03 37.62 -62.14
C ASN A 71 39.60 39.09 -62.37
N GLY A 72 39.61 39.93 -61.33
CA GLY A 72 39.19 41.34 -61.39
C GLY A 72 37.66 41.55 -61.43
N ASN A 73 36.87 40.50 -61.15
CA ASN A 73 35.41 40.55 -61.18
C ASN A 73 34.83 40.86 -59.80
N PHE A 74 33.78 41.70 -59.76
CA PHE A 74 33.00 41.97 -58.56
C PHE A 74 31.78 41.04 -58.47
N LEU A 75 31.39 40.66 -57.26
CA LEU A 75 30.23 39.80 -57.06
C LEU A 75 28.93 40.53 -57.43
N SER A 76 28.01 39.81 -58.08
CA SER A 76 26.65 40.32 -58.31
C SER A 76 25.97 40.66 -56.97
N PRO A 77 25.19 41.78 -56.87
CA PRO A 77 24.49 42.14 -55.63
C PRO A 77 23.58 41.04 -55.07
N VAL A 78 23.00 40.21 -55.95
CA VAL A 78 22.16 39.07 -55.55
C VAL A 78 23.00 37.95 -54.92
N LEU A 79 24.16 37.66 -55.50
CA LEU A 79 25.09 36.65 -54.98
C LEU A 79 25.74 37.12 -53.67
N SER A 80 26.09 38.41 -53.59
CA SER A 80 26.57 39.06 -52.36
C SER A 80 25.51 39.02 -51.24
N GLY A 81 24.24 39.30 -51.57
CA GLY A 81 23.12 39.12 -50.66
C GLY A 81 22.94 37.67 -50.18
N PHE A 82 23.13 36.68 -51.07
CA PHE A 82 23.08 35.27 -50.70
C PHE A 82 24.22 34.85 -49.77
N TYR A 83 25.45 35.30 -50.02
CA TYR A 83 26.55 35.05 -49.08
C TYR A 83 26.30 35.75 -47.74
N MET A 84 25.78 36.97 -47.75
CA MET A 84 25.38 37.66 -46.52
C MET A 84 24.31 36.90 -45.75
N PHE A 85 23.35 36.25 -46.43
CA PHE A 85 22.37 35.37 -45.78
C PHE A 85 23.05 34.23 -45.02
N LEU A 86 24.02 33.52 -45.64
CA LEU A 86 24.78 32.45 -44.99
C LEU A 86 25.67 32.97 -43.87
N THR A 87 26.33 34.12 -44.05
CA THR A 87 27.14 34.77 -43.01
C THR A 87 26.28 35.16 -41.81
N MET A 88 25.08 35.70 -42.03
CA MET A 88 24.15 36.06 -40.97
C MET A 88 23.64 34.83 -40.20
N ILE A 89 23.46 33.68 -40.86
CA ILE A 89 23.16 32.41 -40.16
C ILE A 89 24.28 32.06 -39.18
N ILE A 90 25.53 32.12 -39.62
CA ILE A 90 26.70 31.79 -38.77
C ILE A 90 26.82 32.79 -37.61
N LEU A 91 26.58 34.08 -37.87
CA LEU A 91 26.68 35.14 -36.87
C LEU A 91 25.57 35.04 -35.81
N LEU A 92 24.33 34.77 -36.23
CA LEU A 92 23.14 34.72 -35.37
C LEU A 92 22.83 33.30 -34.84
N GLN A 93 23.69 32.31 -35.08
CA GLN A 93 23.48 30.93 -34.58
C GLN A 93 23.36 30.84 -33.04
N VAL A 94 23.87 31.85 -32.31
CA VAL A 94 23.78 31.97 -30.85
C VAL A 94 22.33 32.05 -30.36
N LEU A 95 21.39 32.47 -31.22
CA LEU A 95 19.96 32.53 -30.90
C LEU A 95 19.37 31.15 -30.55
N ILE A 96 19.96 30.06 -31.08
CA ILE A 96 19.55 28.69 -30.73
C ILE A 96 20.43 28.21 -29.57
N PRO A 97 19.90 28.09 -28.34
CA PRO A 97 20.71 27.76 -27.19
C PRO A 97 21.03 26.27 -27.14
N ILE A 98 22.07 25.83 -27.88
CA ILE A 98 22.49 24.41 -27.94
C ILE A 98 22.82 23.87 -26.54
N SER A 99 23.36 24.72 -25.65
CA SER A 99 23.70 24.38 -24.27
C SER A 99 22.49 24.14 -23.35
N LEU A 100 21.28 24.50 -23.78
CA LEU A 100 20.05 24.33 -23.00
C LEU A 100 19.78 22.85 -22.68
N TYR A 101 19.87 21.97 -23.69
CA TYR A 101 19.58 20.54 -23.52
C TYR A 101 20.50 19.87 -22.48
N VAL A 102 21.81 20.10 -22.58
CA VAL A 102 22.79 19.54 -21.64
C VAL A 102 22.57 20.09 -20.23
N SER A 103 22.25 21.39 -20.12
CA SER A 103 21.99 22.02 -18.83
C SER A 103 20.74 21.45 -18.16
N ILE A 104 19.67 21.18 -18.93
CA ILE A 104 18.44 20.57 -18.42
C ILE A 104 18.72 19.17 -17.87
N GLU A 105 19.42 18.32 -18.63
CA GLU A 105 19.77 16.96 -18.18
C GLU A 105 20.57 16.98 -16.88
N LEU A 106 21.52 17.91 -16.75
CA LEU A 106 22.31 18.08 -15.51
C LEU A 106 21.42 18.52 -14.33
N VAL A 107 20.50 19.44 -14.56
CA VAL A 107 19.56 19.91 -13.52
C VAL A 107 18.60 18.80 -13.11
N LYS A 108 18.08 18.01 -14.06
CA LYS A 108 17.22 16.85 -13.78
C LYS A 108 17.95 15.81 -12.93
N LEU A 109 19.20 15.49 -13.27
CA LEU A 109 20.02 14.59 -12.45
C LEU A 109 20.21 15.11 -11.02
N GLY A 110 20.45 16.42 -10.87
CA GLY A 110 20.52 17.07 -9.57
C GLY A 110 19.19 17.01 -8.79
N GLN A 111 18.06 17.20 -9.46
CA GLN A 111 16.73 17.08 -8.85
C GLN A 111 16.45 15.65 -8.37
N VAL A 112 16.75 14.64 -9.18
CA VAL A 112 16.63 13.23 -8.78
C VAL A 112 17.48 12.93 -7.56
N PHE A 113 18.72 13.42 -7.52
CA PHE A 113 19.60 13.26 -6.36
C PHE A 113 18.99 13.88 -5.09
N LEU A 114 18.34 15.04 -5.19
CA LEU A 114 17.68 15.67 -4.04
C LEU A 114 16.45 14.89 -3.57
N ILE A 115 15.66 14.32 -4.49
CA ILE A 115 14.50 13.48 -4.15
C ILE A 115 14.97 12.21 -3.44
N HIS A 116 16.02 11.56 -3.95
CA HIS A 116 16.51 10.29 -3.40
C HIS A 116 17.14 10.42 -2.01
N ASN A 117 17.72 11.58 -1.67
CA ASN A 117 18.34 11.83 -0.36
C ASN A 117 17.40 12.55 0.62
N ASP A 118 16.09 12.65 0.32
CA ASP A 118 15.15 13.24 1.27
C ASP A 118 14.79 12.23 2.37
N LEU A 119 15.08 12.61 3.62
CA LEU A 119 14.79 11.80 4.81
C LEU A 119 13.27 11.64 5.04
N ASP A 120 12.46 12.63 4.65
CA ASP A 120 11.00 12.57 4.79
C ASP A 120 10.36 11.53 3.83
N LEU A 121 11.12 11.01 2.87
CA LEU A 121 10.70 10.00 1.89
C LEU A 121 11.32 8.62 2.19
N TYR A 122 11.99 8.46 3.33
CA TYR A 122 12.54 7.20 3.82
C TYR A 122 11.58 6.54 4.81
N ASP A 123 11.37 5.23 4.67
CA ASP A 123 10.57 4.45 5.62
C ASP A 123 11.47 3.62 6.52
N GLU A 124 11.42 3.90 7.82
CA GLU A 124 12.23 3.21 8.84
C GLU A 124 11.79 1.75 9.03
N GLU A 125 10.50 1.45 8.94
CA GLU A 125 9.99 0.08 9.14
C GLU A 125 10.47 -0.87 8.04
N ALA A 126 10.54 -0.37 6.81
CA ALA A 126 10.93 -1.15 5.64
C ALA A 126 12.43 -1.01 5.30
N ASP A 127 13.15 -0.08 5.92
CA ASP A 127 14.52 0.34 5.57
C ASP A 127 14.65 0.64 4.06
N LEU A 128 13.67 1.37 3.51
CA LEU A 128 13.59 1.65 2.07
C LEU A 128 13.49 3.16 1.79
N PRO A 129 14.45 3.73 1.02
CA PRO A 129 14.32 5.07 0.48
C PRO A 129 13.44 5.08 -0.78
N ILE A 130 12.96 6.26 -1.17
CA ILE A 130 12.32 6.47 -2.46
C ILE A 130 13.27 6.09 -3.62
N GLN A 131 12.75 5.34 -4.59
CA GLN A 131 13.50 4.97 -5.80
C GLN A 131 13.01 5.78 -7.00
N CYS A 132 13.90 6.59 -7.59
CA CYS A 132 13.62 7.32 -8.82
C CYS A 132 14.13 6.49 -10.01
N ARG A 133 13.22 5.86 -10.75
CA ARG A 133 13.55 5.01 -11.91
C ARG A 133 13.53 5.82 -13.20
N ALA A 134 12.59 6.76 -13.33
CA ALA A 134 12.56 7.72 -14.43
C ALA A 134 13.33 8.99 -14.04
N LEU A 135 14.40 9.28 -14.78
CA LEU A 135 15.27 10.44 -14.52
C LEU A 135 14.82 11.72 -15.25
N ASN A 136 13.89 11.60 -16.21
CA ASN A 136 13.61 12.63 -17.20
C ASN A 136 12.24 13.32 -17.05
N ILE A 137 11.45 12.96 -16.03
CA ILE A 137 10.08 13.45 -15.81
C ILE A 137 9.86 14.03 -14.40
N THR A 138 10.91 14.42 -13.69
CA THR A 138 10.80 14.99 -12.33
C THR A 138 9.95 16.25 -12.27
N GLU A 139 9.93 17.03 -13.35
CA GLU A 139 9.11 18.23 -13.48
C GLU A 139 7.62 17.95 -13.70
N ASP A 140 7.26 16.79 -14.25
CA ASP A 140 5.87 16.45 -14.56
C ASP A 140 5.08 16.18 -13.26
N LEU A 141 5.78 15.78 -12.18
CA LEU A 141 5.21 15.65 -10.82
C LEU A 141 4.56 16.95 -10.33
N GLY A 142 5.08 18.12 -10.73
CA GLY A 142 4.54 19.42 -10.35
C GLY A 142 3.33 19.88 -11.16
N GLN A 143 2.89 19.07 -12.14
CA GLN A 143 1.81 19.41 -13.06
C GLN A 143 0.63 18.43 -13.00
N ILE A 144 0.68 17.43 -12.12
CA ILE A 144 -0.36 16.40 -11.97
C ILE A 144 -1.70 17.04 -11.59
N GLN A 145 -2.77 16.62 -12.26
CA GLN A 145 -4.14 17.08 -12.01
C GLN A 145 -5.08 15.95 -11.60
N TYR A 146 -4.83 14.74 -12.09
CA TYR A 146 -5.62 13.55 -11.78
C TYR A 146 -4.72 12.46 -11.22
N ILE A 147 -5.11 11.89 -10.09
CA ILE A 147 -4.49 10.72 -9.48
C ILE A 147 -5.47 9.55 -9.55
N PHE A 148 -5.04 8.45 -10.14
CA PHE A 148 -5.76 7.18 -10.13
C PHE A 148 -5.09 6.26 -9.11
N SER A 149 -5.80 5.95 -8.03
CA SER A 149 -5.29 5.10 -6.95
C SER A 149 -5.98 3.74 -6.99
N ASP A 150 -5.23 2.67 -6.78
CA ASP A 150 -5.84 1.43 -6.28
C ASP A 150 -6.23 1.58 -4.80
N LYS A 151 -7.13 0.71 -4.35
CA LYS A 151 -7.59 0.67 -2.95
C LYS A 151 -6.72 -0.26 -2.11
N THR A 152 -6.52 -1.49 -2.55
CA THR A 152 -5.93 -2.56 -1.73
C THR A 152 -4.41 -2.41 -1.79
N GLY A 153 -3.74 -2.51 -0.65
CA GLY A 153 -2.28 -2.38 -0.59
C GLY A 153 -1.73 -0.97 -0.90
N THR A 154 -2.56 -0.07 -1.41
CA THR A 154 -2.23 1.33 -1.70
C THR A 154 -2.84 2.30 -0.70
N LEU A 155 -4.18 2.33 -0.58
CA LEU A 155 -4.85 3.13 0.45
C LEU A 155 -4.95 2.37 1.78
N THR A 156 -5.01 1.04 1.71
CA THR A 156 -5.01 0.15 2.87
C THR A 156 -3.67 -0.53 3.07
N GLU A 157 -3.36 -0.92 4.31
CA GLU A 157 -2.14 -1.68 4.66
C GLU A 157 -2.31 -3.19 4.42
N ASN A 158 -3.49 -3.62 3.96
CA ASN A 158 -3.91 -5.02 3.88
C ASN A 158 -3.78 -5.76 5.23
N LYS A 159 -3.89 -5.02 6.33
CA LYS A 159 -3.90 -5.52 7.71
C LYS A 159 -5.34 -5.59 8.18
N MET A 160 -5.81 -6.81 8.41
CA MET A 160 -7.19 -7.10 8.75
C MET A 160 -7.38 -7.16 10.25
N VAL A 161 -8.20 -6.26 10.79
CA VAL A 161 -8.45 -6.16 12.24
C VAL A 161 -9.86 -6.63 12.56
N PHE A 162 -9.98 -7.60 13.46
CA PHE A 162 -11.27 -8.05 13.95
C PHE A 162 -11.93 -6.98 14.84
N ARG A 163 -13.08 -6.47 14.42
CA ARG A 163 -13.68 -5.27 15.04
C ARG A 163 -15.02 -5.49 15.69
N ARG A 164 -15.85 -6.33 15.09
CA ARG A 164 -17.18 -6.64 15.63
C ARG A 164 -17.55 -8.09 15.33
N CYS A 165 -18.41 -8.65 16.16
CA CYS A 165 -19.12 -9.87 15.81
C CYS A 165 -20.52 -9.87 16.39
N THR A 166 -21.39 -10.66 15.79
CA THR A 166 -22.73 -10.92 16.28
C THR A 166 -22.93 -12.42 16.38
N VAL A 167 -23.30 -12.90 17.57
CA VAL A 167 -23.52 -14.34 17.82
C VAL A 167 -24.89 -14.50 18.44
N ASP A 168 -25.70 -15.42 17.90
CA ASP A 168 -27.08 -15.67 18.37
C ASP A 168 -27.94 -14.39 18.44
N GLY A 169 -27.69 -13.44 17.52
CA GLY A 169 -28.41 -12.16 17.42
C GLY A 169 -28.01 -11.10 18.46
N HIS A 170 -26.88 -11.28 19.15
CA HIS A 170 -26.28 -10.30 20.06
C HIS A 170 -24.99 -9.73 19.48
N GLU A 171 -24.90 -8.40 19.35
CA GLU A 171 -23.70 -7.69 18.92
C GLU A 171 -22.68 -7.56 20.05
N PHE A 172 -21.41 -7.74 19.70
CA PHE A 172 -20.23 -7.52 20.53
C PHE A 172 -19.25 -6.64 19.75
N SER A 173 -18.89 -5.51 20.36
CA SER A 173 -18.04 -4.50 19.74
C SER A 173 -16.64 -4.54 20.35
N HIS A 174 -15.62 -4.76 19.54
CA HIS A 174 -14.22 -4.74 19.96
C HIS A 174 -13.61 -3.39 19.60
N GLN A 175 -14.21 -2.31 20.10
CA GLN A 175 -13.76 -0.95 19.78
C GLN A 175 -12.36 -0.66 20.33
N GLU A 176 -11.97 -1.30 21.43
CA GLU A 176 -10.63 -1.22 22.02
C GLU A 176 -9.53 -1.69 21.06
N ASN A 177 -9.84 -2.63 20.15
CA ASN A 177 -8.92 -3.08 19.10
C ASN A 177 -8.50 -1.96 18.15
N ALA A 178 -9.31 -0.92 17.92
CA ALA A 178 -8.79 0.23 17.16
C ALA A 178 -8.22 1.33 18.03
N LYS A 179 -8.80 1.59 19.21
CA LYS A 179 -8.29 2.65 20.09
C LYS A 179 -6.87 2.37 20.57
N ARG A 180 -6.52 1.11 20.90
CA ARG A 180 -5.14 0.77 21.29
C ARG A 180 -4.13 1.03 20.17
N LEU A 181 -4.56 0.84 18.92
CA LEU A 181 -3.75 1.06 17.74
C LEU A 181 -3.63 2.55 17.37
N GLU A 182 -4.57 3.39 17.81
CA GLU A 182 -4.46 4.85 17.77
C GLU A 182 -3.51 5.35 18.87
N THR A 183 -3.58 4.80 20.09
CA THR A 183 -2.66 5.17 21.19
C THR A 183 -1.22 4.66 21.00
N HIS A 184 -1.00 3.52 20.33
CA HIS A 184 0.37 3.14 19.93
C HIS A 184 0.96 4.16 18.95
N LYS A 185 0.15 4.72 18.03
CA LYS A 185 0.57 5.85 17.20
C LYS A 185 0.84 7.10 18.04
N GLU A 186 0.03 7.40 19.06
CA GLU A 186 0.27 8.55 19.94
C GLU A 186 1.54 8.39 20.76
N LEU A 187 1.88 7.19 21.23
CA LEU A 187 3.14 6.94 21.95
C LEU A 187 4.37 7.04 21.05
N ASP A 188 4.30 6.56 19.80
CA ASP A 188 5.37 6.71 18.81
C ASP A 188 5.54 8.19 18.39
N LEU A 189 4.44 8.96 18.30
CA LEU A 189 4.46 10.40 18.05
C LEU A 189 4.97 11.20 19.26
N GLU A 190 4.64 10.79 20.49
CA GLU A 190 5.15 11.38 21.72
C GLU A 190 6.64 11.11 21.89
N ASP A 191 7.16 9.92 21.52
CA ASP A 191 8.59 9.61 21.53
C ASP A 191 9.36 10.43 20.47
N GLU A 192 8.77 10.69 19.30
CA GLU A 192 9.33 11.62 18.30
C GLU A 192 9.31 13.10 18.76
N ASP A 193 8.26 13.53 19.45
CA ASP A 193 8.16 14.88 20.00
C ASP A 193 9.06 15.06 21.24
N PHE A 194 9.28 14.01 22.04
CA PHE A 194 10.27 13.99 23.12
C PHE A 194 11.70 14.04 22.58
N ALA A 195 11.97 13.39 21.45
CA ALA A 195 13.25 13.47 20.74
C ALA A 195 13.53 14.87 20.15
N LYS A 196 12.49 15.60 19.72
CA LYS A 196 12.59 17.01 19.30
C LYS A 196 12.78 17.98 20.48
N LEU A 197 12.28 17.66 21.68
CA LEU A 197 12.46 18.51 22.87
C LEU A 197 13.82 18.38 23.56
N GLN A 198 14.62 17.35 23.27
CA GLN A 198 15.92 17.14 23.93
C GLN A 198 17.08 18.01 23.41
N GLN A 199 16.84 18.94 22.48
CA GLN A 199 17.82 19.96 22.05
C GLN A 199 17.87 21.23 22.92
N PHE A 200 17.12 21.30 24.03
CA PHE A 200 17.28 22.37 25.02
C PHE A 200 17.73 21.80 26.37
N THR A 201 19.03 21.90 26.65
CA THR A 201 19.63 21.54 27.93
C THR A 201 19.38 22.62 28.98
N LEU A 202 18.79 22.25 30.13
CA LEU A 202 18.96 22.94 31.42
C LEU A 202 19.41 21.90 32.47
N PRO A 203 20.45 22.17 33.28
CA PRO A 203 20.83 21.34 34.43
C PRO A 203 20.50 22.05 35.77
N PRO A 204 20.81 21.44 36.92
CA PRO A 204 20.05 20.40 37.60
C PRO A 204 19.37 20.95 38.87
N MET A 205 18.34 20.28 39.39
CA MET A 205 18.09 20.35 40.84
C MET A 205 17.70 18.99 41.41
N ASN A 206 18.50 18.58 42.39
CA ASN A 206 18.23 17.50 43.31
C ASN A 206 17.05 17.84 44.21
N ILE A 207 16.34 16.77 44.55
CA ILE A 207 15.22 16.67 45.47
C ILE A 207 15.68 16.97 46.89
N GLU A 208 14.99 17.86 47.62
CA GLU A 208 14.58 17.57 49.00
C GLU A 208 13.41 18.46 49.50
N ARG A 209 12.52 17.75 50.22
CA ARG A 209 11.30 18.01 51.02
C ARG A 209 10.96 19.42 51.58
N PRO A 210 9.69 19.63 52.01
CA PRO A 210 9.11 20.95 52.29
C PRO A 210 9.39 21.42 53.73
N THR A 211 9.51 22.73 53.95
CA THR A 211 8.94 23.48 55.10
C THR A 211 9.33 24.97 55.08
N THR A 212 8.30 25.83 55.14
CA THR A 212 8.13 27.10 55.87
C THR A 212 9.23 28.19 55.98
N TYR A 213 8.76 29.45 55.81
CA TYR A 213 9.22 30.76 56.34
C TYR A 213 10.25 31.63 55.56
N GLN A 214 9.72 32.81 55.15
CA GLN A 214 10.25 34.19 55.26
C GLN A 214 11.52 34.70 54.52
N ARG A 215 11.28 35.83 53.84
CA ARG A 215 12.05 37.12 53.78
C ARG A 215 13.21 37.35 52.77
N THR A 216 13.03 38.47 52.05
CA THR A 216 13.99 39.54 51.62
C THR A 216 14.99 39.38 50.46
N MET A 217 14.70 40.15 49.39
CA MET A 217 15.52 41.20 48.73
C MET A 217 16.93 40.93 48.14
N ARG A 218 16.98 41.13 46.80
CA ARG A 218 17.92 41.93 45.98
C ARG A 218 19.27 41.34 45.46
N PRO A 219 19.77 41.85 44.31
CA PRO A 219 20.49 41.11 43.25
C PRO A 219 21.96 41.54 43.10
N LEU A 220 22.70 41.06 42.09
CA LEU A 220 23.58 41.85 41.18
C LEU A 220 24.47 41.03 40.21
N ARG A 221 24.48 41.48 38.94
CA ARG A 221 25.58 41.65 37.93
C ARG A 221 26.38 40.45 37.37
N ARG A 222 26.42 40.26 36.02
CA ARG A 222 27.33 40.86 34.96
C ARG A 222 28.69 40.11 34.96
N SER A 223 29.35 39.66 33.88
CA SER A 223 29.49 40.13 32.49
C SER A 223 30.39 39.15 31.68
N GLN A 224 30.38 39.27 30.34
CA GLN A 224 31.49 39.03 29.36
C GLN A 224 31.85 37.56 29.00
N SER A 225 31.61 37.09 27.77
CA SER A 225 32.31 37.34 26.48
C SER A 225 33.58 36.50 26.28
N ALA A 226 33.56 35.54 25.33
CA ALA A 226 34.44 35.49 24.14
C ALA A 226 34.63 34.07 23.56
N ARG A 227 34.35 33.97 22.25
CA ARG A 227 35.07 33.26 21.16
C ARG A 227 35.26 31.73 21.18
N ALA A 228 34.97 31.17 20.00
CA ALA A 228 34.84 29.78 19.64
C ALA A 228 36.17 29.04 19.37
N HIS A 229 36.12 27.71 19.46
CA HIS A 229 36.92 26.79 18.65
C HIS A 229 36.09 25.54 18.30
N PHE A 230 35.94 25.27 17.00
CA PHE A 230 35.34 24.05 16.45
C PHE A 230 36.38 22.92 16.48
N GLN A 231 36.05 21.79 17.08
CA GLN A 231 36.79 20.54 16.94
C GLN A 231 35.79 19.39 16.75
N GLY A 232 35.96 18.65 15.65
CA GLY A 232 35.06 17.60 15.22
C GLY A 232 35.06 16.41 16.17
N HIS A 233 33.87 15.83 16.38
CA HIS A 233 33.71 14.57 17.08
C HIS A 233 33.09 13.53 16.14
N THR A 234 33.92 12.55 15.79
CA THR A 234 33.54 11.18 15.48
C THR A 234 32.70 10.62 16.63
N ARG A 235 31.49 10.11 16.34
CA ARG A 235 30.63 9.50 17.36
C ARG A 235 30.75 7.98 17.36
N SER A 236 31.17 7.49 18.53
CA SER A 236 31.16 6.12 19.00
C SER A 236 29.76 5.53 18.97
N ARG A 237 29.68 4.26 18.56
CA ARG A 237 28.48 3.45 18.40
C ARG A 237 28.12 2.84 19.75
N SER A 238 27.04 3.28 20.40
CA SER A 238 26.46 2.60 21.57
C SER A 238 25.57 1.46 21.09
N LEU A 239 25.89 0.24 21.54
CA LEU A 239 25.09 -0.97 21.32
C LEU A 239 23.71 -0.82 21.98
N GLY A 240 22.69 -0.55 21.16
CA GLY A 240 21.31 -0.88 21.45
C GLY A 240 21.06 -2.35 21.08
N ARG A 241 20.45 -3.08 22.02
CA ARG A 241 20.15 -4.51 21.99
C ARG A 241 19.34 -4.85 20.73
N ARG A 242 19.94 -5.64 19.82
CA ARG A 242 19.27 -6.25 18.66
C ARG A 242 18.27 -7.30 19.18
N ASP A 243 16.99 -7.01 19.09
CA ASP A 243 16.03 -8.10 18.87
C ASP A 243 16.16 -8.49 17.40
N SER A 244 16.64 -9.71 17.22
CA SER A 244 16.98 -10.35 15.97
C SER A 244 15.78 -10.45 15.03
N ASN A 245 15.94 -9.93 13.81
CA ASN A 245 15.26 -10.31 12.55
C ASN A 245 14.23 -11.43 12.71
N GLN A 246 12.97 -11.08 13.01
CA GLN A 246 11.86 -11.92 12.56
C GLN A 246 11.80 -11.77 11.05
N SER A 247 12.01 -12.87 10.32
CA SER A 247 11.63 -12.94 8.92
C SER A 247 10.14 -12.66 8.83
N GLN A 248 9.73 -11.48 8.38
CA GLN A 248 8.34 -11.21 8.07
C GLN A 248 7.90 -12.21 6.98
N VAL A 249 7.08 -13.16 7.38
CA VAL A 249 6.33 -14.02 6.47
C VAL A 249 5.18 -13.18 5.92
N ALA A 250 4.80 -13.38 4.66
CA ALA A 250 3.70 -12.63 4.04
C ALA A 250 2.45 -12.72 4.94
N PHE A 251 1.82 -11.57 5.23
CA PHE A 251 0.60 -11.47 6.04
C PHE A 251 0.74 -11.91 7.52
N SER A 252 1.93 -11.77 8.12
CA SER A 252 2.11 -11.92 9.57
C SER A 252 2.70 -10.64 10.16
N SER A 253 1.83 -9.70 10.50
CA SER A 253 2.19 -8.49 11.24
C SER A 253 1.93 -8.68 12.75
N THR A 254 2.68 -8.01 13.62
CA THR A 254 2.45 -8.03 15.08
C THR A 254 1.05 -7.54 15.47
N ILE A 255 0.42 -6.74 14.60
CA ILE A 255 -0.86 -6.09 14.85
C ILE A 255 -2.07 -7.01 14.65
N GLU A 256 -1.95 -8.04 13.80
CA GLU A 256 -3.00 -9.04 13.59
C GLU A 256 -3.08 -10.03 14.76
N LYS A 257 -1.97 -10.18 15.49
CA LYS A 257 -1.84 -11.10 16.62
C LYS A 257 -2.56 -10.61 17.89
N ASP A 258 -2.71 -9.30 18.06
CA ASP A 258 -3.19 -8.70 19.32
C ASP A 258 -4.67 -8.29 19.26
N VAL A 259 -5.55 -9.30 19.21
CA VAL A 259 -7.00 -9.09 19.31
C VAL A 259 -7.38 -9.01 20.78
N THR A 260 -7.77 -7.82 21.28
CA THR A 260 -8.34 -7.70 22.63
C THR A 260 -9.78 -8.23 22.65
N PRO A 261 -10.10 -9.21 23.52
CA PRO A 261 -11.44 -9.77 23.60
C PRO A 261 -12.41 -8.82 24.33
N ASP A 262 -13.66 -8.76 23.88
CA ASP A 262 -14.73 -8.06 24.58
C ASP A 262 -15.00 -8.75 25.93
N SER A 263 -14.99 -7.96 27.01
CA SER A 263 -15.14 -8.48 28.37
C SER A 263 -16.46 -9.21 28.64
N ARG A 264 -17.55 -8.84 27.94
CA ARG A 264 -18.86 -9.49 28.09
C ARG A 264 -18.90 -10.80 27.32
N LEU A 265 -18.39 -10.82 26.09
CA LEU A 265 -18.29 -12.03 25.29
C LEU A 265 -17.34 -13.04 25.94
N LEU A 266 -16.17 -12.59 26.41
CA LEU A 266 -15.19 -13.44 27.08
C LEU A 266 -15.77 -14.09 28.34
N ARG A 267 -16.53 -13.32 29.14
CA ARG A 267 -17.24 -13.87 30.31
C ARG A 267 -18.24 -14.94 29.91
N ARG A 268 -19.05 -14.70 28.87
CA ARG A 268 -20.01 -15.69 28.36
C ARG A 268 -19.32 -16.94 27.83
N VAL A 269 -18.19 -16.80 27.16
CA VAL A 269 -17.37 -17.93 26.67
C VAL A 269 -16.82 -18.73 27.84
N ARG A 270 -16.27 -18.08 28.88
CA ARG A 270 -15.77 -18.75 30.10
C ARG A 270 -16.89 -19.45 30.86
N GLU A 271 -18.05 -18.80 31.02
CA GLU A 271 -19.23 -19.41 31.66
C GLU A 271 -19.75 -20.61 30.88
N ALA A 272 -19.79 -20.53 29.54
CA ALA A 272 -20.15 -21.66 28.68
C ALA A 272 -19.12 -22.80 28.83
N ALA A 273 -17.83 -22.46 28.89
CA ALA A 273 -16.75 -23.42 29.06
C ALA A 273 -16.83 -24.20 30.39
N LEU A 274 -17.09 -23.51 31.51
CA LEU A 274 -17.26 -24.09 32.84
C LEU A 274 -18.52 -24.97 32.98
N ARG A 275 -19.58 -24.68 32.21
CA ARG A 275 -20.80 -25.51 32.19
C ARG A 275 -20.60 -26.82 31.43
N THR A 276 -19.73 -26.83 30.44
CA THR A 276 -19.38 -28.04 29.68
C THR A 276 -18.58 -29.06 30.51
N GLU A 277 -17.82 -28.60 31.52
CA GLU A 277 -17.06 -29.49 32.43
C GLU A 277 -17.94 -30.23 33.46
N ASN A 278 -19.12 -29.69 33.78
CA ASN A 278 -19.93 -30.17 34.91
C ASN A 278 -21.10 -31.12 34.53
N LEU A 279 -21.20 -31.60 33.28
CA LEU A 279 -22.33 -32.41 32.82
C LEU A 279 -21.92 -33.68 32.06
N SER A 280 -22.50 -34.80 32.49
CA SER A 280 -22.61 -36.09 31.81
C SER A 280 -23.33 -35.94 30.43
N PRO A 281 -23.20 -36.91 29.50
CA PRO A 281 -23.53 -36.74 28.07
C PRO A 281 -25.02 -36.61 27.71
N PHE A 282 -25.89 -36.31 28.66
CA PHE A 282 -27.33 -36.15 28.45
C PHE A 282 -27.82 -34.91 29.20
N ILE A 283 -27.93 -33.76 28.51
CA ILE A 283 -29.02 -32.76 28.60
C ILE A 283 -28.65 -31.56 27.69
N HIS A 284 -29.55 -31.26 26.77
CA HIS A 284 -29.38 -30.30 25.67
C HIS A 284 -29.69 -28.86 26.11
N MET A 285 -28.66 -28.06 26.48
CA MET A 285 -28.80 -26.59 26.62
C MET A 285 -28.22 -25.86 25.39
N LYS A 286 -29.10 -25.47 24.46
CA LYS A 286 -28.79 -24.92 23.12
C LYS A 286 -28.01 -23.58 23.06
N THR A 287 -27.94 -22.79 24.13
CA THR A 287 -27.32 -21.46 24.12
C THR A 287 -25.84 -21.45 24.47
N ALA A 288 -25.36 -22.44 25.23
CA ALA A 288 -23.92 -22.58 25.50
C ALA A 288 -23.20 -23.16 24.26
N THR A 289 -23.89 -24.04 23.52
CA THR A 289 -23.36 -24.69 22.31
C THR A 289 -23.16 -23.71 21.15
N SER A 290 -24.04 -22.71 20.96
CA SER A 290 -23.93 -21.80 19.82
C SER A 290 -22.68 -20.90 19.86
N LEU A 291 -22.22 -20.50 21.05
CA LEU A 291 -20.99 -19.71 21.22
C LEU A 291 -19.75 -20.56 20.96
N THR A 292 -19.70 -21.78 21.50
CA THR A 292 -18.58 -22.70 21.26
C THR A 292 -18.52 -23.09 19.78
N ASP A 293 -19.66 -23.37 19.16
CA ASP A 293 -19.74 -23.70 17.73
C ASP A 293 -19.29 -22.53 16.84
N PHE A 294 -19.61 -21.29 17.21
CA PHE A 294 -19.18 -20.10 16.47
C PHE A 294 -17.65 -19.94 16.47
N PHE A 295 -17.01 -20.02 17.64
CA PHE A 295 -15.55 -19.91 17.73
C PHE A 295 -14.82 -21.14 17.18
N LEU A 296 -15.43 -22.32 17.30
CA LEU A 296 -14.90 -23.52 16.66
C LEU A 296 -14.98 -23.42 15.13
N ALA A 297 -16.09 -22.87 14.59
CA ALA A 297 -16.22 -22.60 13.15
C ALA A 297 -15.17 -21.59 12.66
N LEU A 298 -14.86 -20.54 13.43
CA LEU A 298 -13.78 -19.60 13.12
C LEU A 298 -12.41 -20.29 13.04
N ALA A 299 -12.12 -21.17 14.00
CA ALA A 299 -10.84 -21.89 14.08
C ALA A 299 -10.70 -23.02 13.04
N ILE A 300 -11.81 -23.64 12.59
CA ILE A 300 -11.81 -24.80 11.68
C ILE A 300 -12.03 -24.43 10.21
N CYS A 301 -12.96 -23.51 9.93
CA CYS A 301 -13.39 -23.17 8.56
C CYS A 301 -12.39 -22.19 7.92
N ASN A 302 -11.19 -22.64 7.62
CA ASN A 302 -10.11 -21.88 7.00
C ASN A 302 -9.11 -22.83 6.32
N THR A 303 -8.09 -22.32 5.64
CA THR A 303 -6.96 -23.11 5.10
C THR A 303 -5.63 -22.73 5.77
N VAL A 304 -5.68 -22.11 6.95
CA VAL A 304 -4.53 -21.56 7.67
C VAL A 304 -3.55 -22.66 8.10
N VAL A 305 -2.27 -22.44 7.82
CA VAL A 305 -1.16 -23.28 8.25
C VAL A 305 -0.57 -22.73 9.55
N VAL A 306 -0.25 -23.63 10.48
CA VAL A 306 0.35 -23.27 11.77
C VAL A 306 1.84 -23.59 11.75
N SER A 307 2.66 -22.56 11.96
CA SER A 307 4.11 -22.67 12.12
C SER A 307 4.46 -22.35 13.59
N THR A 308 5.32 -23.15 14.23
CA THR A 308 5.90 -22.82 15.54
C THR A 308 7.18 -21.99 15.33
N ALA A 309 7.36 -20.93 16.10
CA ALA A 309 8.42 -19.94 15.92
C ALA A 309 9.87 -20.48 16.13
N THR A 310 10.07 -21.78 16.36
CA THR A 310 11.35 -22.37 16.81
C THR A 310 12.16 -23.11 15.76
N GLU A 311 11.80 -23.11 14.46
CA GLU A 311 12.64 -23.72 13.41
C GLU A 311 13.05 -22.71 12.33
N PRO A 312 14.34 -22.32 12.23
CA PRO A 312 14.82 -21.50 11.13
C PRO A 312 14.86 -22.35 9.86
N ARG A 313 13.92 -22.12 8.94
CA ARG A 313 13.99 -22.70 7.58
C ARG A 313 15.16 -22.09 6.82
N GLN A 314 16.16 -22.92 6.51
CA GLN A 314 17.26 -22.57 5.62
C GLN A 314 16.73 -22.52 4.18
N ARG A 315 16.39 -21.32 3.70
CA ARG A 315 16.07 -21.12 2.28
C ARG A 315 17.38 -21.24 1.50
N VAL A 316 17.49 -22.25 0.64
CA VAL A 316 18.55 -22.33 -0.38
C VAL A 316 18.37 -21.13 -1.30
N THR A 317 19.05 -20.05 -0.97
CA THR A 317 19.10 -18.85 -1.78
C THR A 317 20.05 -19.15 -2.92
N VAL A 318 19.51 -19.66 -4.04
CA VAL A 318 20.24 -19.59 -5.30
C VAL A 318 20.26 -18.10 -5.66
N PRO A 319 21.43 -17.43 -5.69
CA PRO A 319 21.49 -16.04 -6.10
C PRO A 319 20.98 -15.92 -7.54
N PRO A 320 20.14 -14.93 -7.85
CA PRO A 320 19.61 -14.77 -9.20
C PRO A 320 20.76 -14.52 -10.18
N PRO A 321 20.72 -15.08 -11.40
CA PRO A 321 21.72 -14.81 -12.41
C PRO A 321 21.65 -13.33 -12.81
N ILE A 322 22.72 -12.61 -12.52
CA ILE A 322 22.93 -11.23 -12.95
C ILE A 322 23.00 -11.22 -14.49
N LYS A 323 21.89 -10.89 -15.15
CA LYS A 323 21.90 -10.42 -16.54
C LYS A 323 21.80 -8.88 -16.56
N PRO A 324 22.55 -8.20 -17.44
CA PRO A 324 22.77 -6.77 -17.34
C PRO A 324 21.55 -6.01 -17.84
N SER A 325 20.98 -5.14 -17.01
CA SER A 325 19.97 -4.17 -17.42
C SER A 325 20.24 -2.83 -16.75
N GLY A 326 20.38 -1.79 -17.59
CA GLY A 326 20.37 -0.38 -17.18
C GLY A 326 21.60 0.11 -16.43
N ILE A 327 22.06 1.31 -16.79
CA ILE A 327 23.14 2.01 -16.09
C ILE A 327 22.56 2.48 -14.74
N THR A 328 22.79 1.73 -13.67
CA THR A 328 22.31 2.09 -12.32
C THR A 328 23.02 3.34 -11.82
N LEU A 329 22.30 4.17 -11.07
CA LEU A 329 22.78 5.42 -10.46
C LEU A 329 24.05 5.20 -9.59
N GLU A 330 24.29 3.97 -9.14
CA GLU A 330 25.51 3.50 -8.47
C GLU A 330 26.77 3.66 -9.35
N LYS A 331 26.67 3.41 -10.66
CA LYS A 331 27.77 3.68 -11.61
C LYS A 331 28.02 5.17 -11.78
N ILE A 332 26.97 6.00 -11.73
CA ILE A 332 27.09 7.46 -11.77
C ILE A 332 27.73 7.96 -10.46
N HIS A 333 27.35 7.37 -9.32
CA HIS A 333 27.98 7.63 -8.01
C HIS A 333 29.48 7.30 -8.02
N GLN A 334 29.87 6.19 -8.65
CA GLN A 334 31.29 5.83 -8.83
C GLN A 334 32.03 6.81 -9.76
N ILE A 335 31.40 7.34 -10.81
CA ILE A 335 31.99 8.34 -11.70
C ILE A 335 32.18 9.68 -10.97
N PHE A 336 31.20 10.11 -10.18
CA PHE A 336 31.30 11.34 -9.37
C PHE A 336 32.31 11.22 -8.23
N GLN A 337 32.42 10.04 -7.60
CA GLN A 337 33.48 9.78 -6.62
C GLN A 337 34.87 9.78 -7.27
N ARG A 338 35.02 9.23 -8.49
CA ARG A 338 36.27 9.29 -9.25
C ARG A 338 36.63 10.71 -9.68
N LEU A 339 35.65 11.56 -10.03
CA LEU A 339 35.89 12.97 -10.39
C LEU A 339 36.28 13.82 -9.17
N LYS A 340 35.77 13.52 -7.96
CA LYS A 340 36.22 14.17 -6.72
C LYS A 340 37.68 13.86 -6.36
N LEU A 341 38.21 12.70 -6.79
CA LEU A 341 39.58 12.28 -6.52
C LEU A 341 40.61 12.82 -7.52
N VAL A 342 40.18 13.35 -8.67
CA VAL A 342 41.09 13.88 -9.71
C VAL A 342 41.37 15.38 -9.54
N SER A 343 40.61 16.10 -8.72
CA SER A 343 40.76 17.55 -8.52
C SER A 343 41.71 17.96 -7.37
N LEU A 344 42.33 17.02 -6.64
CA LEU A 344 43.11 17.32 -5.43
C LEU A 344 44.53 16.73 -5.39
N SER A 345 45.08 16.34 -6.54
CA SER A 345 46.49 15.92 -6.61
C SER A 345 47.17 16.43 -7.87
N GLN A 346 47.35 17.75 -7.94
CA GLN A 346 48.42 18.36 -8.72
C GLN A 346 49.08 19.45 -7.88
N SER A 347 50.15 19.08 -7.16
CA SER A 347 51.36 19.91 -6.97
C SER A 347 52.37 19.19 -6.08
N PHE A 348 53.61 19.10 -6.59
CA PHE A 348 54.93 19.00 -5.93
C PHE A 348 55.88 17.91 -6.48
N SER A 349 56.79 18.40 -7.34
CA SER A 349 58.20 18.03 -7.60
C SER A 349 58.63 16.60 -7.97
N SER A 350 58.91 16.44 -9.27
CA SER A 350 60.18 15.97 -9.89
C SER A 350 61.16 15.08 -9.10
N SER A 351 61.50 13.89 -9.63
CA SER A 351 62.75 13.64 -10.40
C SER A 351 63.01 12.15 -10.70
N GLN A 352 63.55 11.90 -11.90
CA GLN A 352 64.40 10.78 -12.33
C GLN A 352 63.80 9.44 -12.81
N SER A 353 64.59 8.86 -13.71
CA SER A 353 64.30 7.97 -14.82
C SER A 353 64.62 6.50 -14.57
N SER A 354 63.97 5.68 -15.40
CA SER A 354 64.46 4.51 -16.16
C SER A 354 64.67 3.15 -15.50
N SER A 355 64.11 2.15 -16.24
CA SER A 355 64.46 0.72 -16.35
C SER A 355 64.26 -0.13 -15.10
N ASP A 356 63.74 -1.35 -15.16
CA ASP A 356 63.71 -2.29 -16.26
C ASP A 356 62.75 -3.46 -15.97
N LEU A 357 62.36 -4.14 -17.05
CA LEU A 357 62.07 -5.57 -17.17
C LEU A 357 60.94 -6.22 -16.37
N GLY A 358 60.01 -6.80 -17.13
CA GLY A 358 58.91 -7.62 -16.65
C GLY A 358 59.20 -9.12 -16.71
N ALA A 359 58.16 -9.89 -16.41
CA ALA A 359 57.77 -11.12 -17.08
C ALA A 359 56.50 -11.65 -16.43
N SER A 360 55.73 -12.34 -17.25
CA SER A 360 54.33 -12.68 -17.10
C SER A 360 54.14 -14.19 -17.30
N PHE A 361 53.07 -14.75 -16.70
CA PHE A 361 52.47 -16.08 -16.97
C PHE A 361 53.35 -17.28 -16.53
N SER A 362 52.86 -18.44 -16.05
CA SER A 362 51.62 -19.19 -16.31
C SER A 362 51.47 -20.38 -15.32
N ALA A 363 50.21 -20.74 -15.02
CA ALA A 363 49.60 -22.08 -14.88
C ALA A 363 50.22 -23.30 -14.13
N LYS A 364 49.31 -23.93 -13.36
CA LYS A 364 49.01 -25.38 -13.12
C LYS A 364 49.68 -26.19 -11.99
N ASN A 365 48.78 -26.77 -11.17
CA ASN A 365 48.68 -28.11 -10.54
C ASN A 365 49.93 -28.79 -9.95
N THR A 366 49.83 -29.34 -8.72
CA THR A 366 49.57 -30.77 -8.39
C THR A 366 49.73 -31.02 -6.87
N GLU A 367 49.09 -32.09 -6.39
CA GLU A 367 48.88 -32.67 -5.05
C GLU A 367 50.11 -32.93 -4.16
N GLU A 368 49.87 -33.12 -2.85
CA GLU A 368 50.51 -34.19 -2.06
C GLU A 368 49.73 -34.53 -0.77
N HIS A 369 49.95 -35.74 -0.24
CA HIS A 369 49.08 -36.55 0.64
C HIS A 369 49.82 -36.99 1.93
N LEU A 370 49.04 -37.29 3.00
CA LEU A 370 49.29 -38.26 4.12
C LEU A 370 50.39 -38.03 5.19
N ALA A 371 50.00 -38.06 6.48
CA ALA A 371 50.32 -39.16 7.44
C ALA A 371 49.79 -38.94 8.89
N THR A 372 49.00 -39.92 9.35
CA THR A 372 48.80 -40.59 10.68
C THR A 372 49.58 -40.16 11.96
N LEU A 373 48.90 -40.12 13.13
CA LEU A 373 49.05 -41.05 14.29
C LEU A 373 48.36 -40.58 15.61
N ASP A 374 47.66 -41.55 16.23
CA ASP A 374 47.35 -41.90 17.64
C ASP A 374 47.43 -40.96 18.87
N CYS A 375 46.33 -41.07 19.67
CA CYS A 375 46.15 -41.39 21.11
C CYS A 375 46.74 -40.58 22.31
N CYS A 376 45.92 -40.61 23.38
CA CYS A 376 46.18 -40.57 24.85
C CYS A 376 45.80 -39.30 25.65
N ASP A 377 44.70 -39.43 26.42
CA ASP A 377 44.58 -39.38 27.90
C ASP A 377 45.36 -38.33 28.74
N ASN A 378 44.63 -37.53 29.55
CA ASN A 378 44.39 -37.73 31.00
C ASN A 378 44.08 -36.44 31.80
N ASP A 379 43.20 -36.64 32.80
CA ASP A 379 43.13 -36.06 34.15
C ASP A 379 43.04 -34.53 34.39
N ASP A 380 41.99 -34.10 35.10
CA ASP A 380 42.04 -34.04 36.57
C ASP A 380 40.69 -33.57 37.17
N GLY A 381 40.27 -34.21 38.26
CA GLY A 381 39.17 -33.78 39.11
C GLY A 381 39.67 -33.38 40.50
N CYS A 382 38.87 -32.62 41.26
CA CYS A 382 38.83 -32.75 42.72
C CYS A 382 37.58 -32.08 43.33
N CYS A 383 37.06 -32.78 44.34
CA CYS A 383 35.95 -32.44 45.23
C CYS A 383 36.42 -31.49 46.35
N ASP A 384 35.50 -30.88 47.11
CA ASP A 384 35.17 -31.31 48.47
C ASP A 384 34.20 -30.31 49.15
N SER A 385 33.80 -30.64 50.37
CA SER A 385 32.46 -30.52 50.92
C SER A 385 32.38 -29.67 52.20
N SER A 386 31.13 -29.36 52.58
CA SER A 386 30.59 -29.42 53.95
C SER A 386 30.50 -28.16 54.85
N ARG A 387 29.30 -28.00 55.46
CA ARG A 387 28.94 -27.75 56.89
C ARG A 387 28.07 -26.53 57.27
N GLY A 388 27.01 -26.86 58.04
CA GLY A 388 26.50 -26.15 59.24
C GLY A 388 25.26 -25.26 59.02
N ALA A 389 24.03 -25.50 59.53
CA ALA A 389 23.49 -25.82 60.87
C ALA A 389 22.62 -24.64 61.42
N GLY A 390 21.39 -24.91 61.88
CA GLY A 390 20.60 -23.95 62.71
C GLY A 390 19.07 -24.20 62.76
N LEU A 391 18.56 -24.58 63.94
CA LEU A 391 17.17 -24.92 64.35
C LEU A 391 16.20 -23.71 64.44
N GLN A 392 14.86 -23.90 64.37
CA GLN A 392 13.90 -24.07 65.52
C GLN A 392 12.40 -23.84 65.15
N ASP A 393 11.51 -24.51 65.90
CA ASP A 393 10.04 -24.70 65.82
C ASP A 393 9.09 -23.47 65.80
N LYS A 394 7.88 -23.62 65.21
CA LYS A 394 6.57 -23.67 65.94
C LYS A 394 5.32 -23.77 65.04
N ASN A 395 4.38 -24.62 65.46
CA ASN A 395 3.00 -24.76 64.98
C ASN A 395 2.13 -23.53 65.24
N SER A 396 1.29 -23.15 64.26
CA SER A 396 -0.10 -22.71 64.50
C SER A 396 -0.92 -22.76 63.22
N THR A 397 -1.96 -23.60 63.23
CA THR A 397 -3.14 -23.56 62.36
C THR A 397 -3.82 -22.19 62.39
N ASP A 398 -4.07 -21.61 61.23
CA ASP A 398 -5.22 -20.73 61.04
C ASP A 398 -5.74 -20.82 59.60
N ILE A 399 -7.04 -21.08 59.48
CA ILE A 399 -7.79 -21.22 58.23
C ILE A 399 -8.24 -19.80 57.85
N GLY A 400 -7.63 -19.24 56.80
CA GLY A 400 -8.02 -17.97 56.19
C GLY A 400 -8.33 -18.17 54.71
N SER A 401 -9.54 -17.81 54.31
CA SER A 401 -10.06 -17.89 52.94
C SER A 401 -9.21 -17.10 51.93
N ALA A 402 -8.36 -17.79 51.17
CA ALA A 402 -7.70 -17.23 50.00
C ALA A 402 -8.70 -17.17 48.83
N SER A 403 -8.73 -16.02 48.15
CA SER A 403 -9.62 -15.77 47.01
C SER A 403 -9.30 -16.70 45.83
N LEU A 404 -10.34 -17.13 45.13
CA LEU A 404 -10.28 -18.03 43.96
C LEU A 404 -9.41 -17.51 42.79
N ASP A 405 -9.00 -16.24 42.81
CA ASP A 405 -8.12 -15.66 41.78
C ASP A 405 -6.64 -16.06 41.92
N GLU A 406 -6.18 -16.41 43.13
CA GLU A 406 -4.76 -16.80 43.34
C GLU A 406 -4.46 -18.25 42.92
N VAL A 407 -5.47 -19.13 42.94
CA VAL A 407 -5.31 -20.55 42.54
C VAL A 407 -5.25 -20.70 41.01
N PHE A 408 -5.84 -19.78 40.24
CA PHE A 408 -5.74 -19.79 38.78
C PHE A 408 -4.48 -19.08 38.24
N GLN A 409 -3.89 -18.17 39.01
CA GLN A 409 -2.59 -17.58 38.68
C GLN A 409 -1.39 -18.49 38.96
N SER A 410 -1.53 -19.49 39.85
CA SER A 410 -0.44 -20.43 40.12
C SER A 410 -0.25 -21.50 39.02
N VAL A 411 -1.21 -21.68 38.11
CA VAL A 411 -1.10 -22.63 36.98
C VAL A 411 -0.56 -21.96 35.70
N THR A 412 -0.44 -20.63 35.68
CA THR A 412 0.00 -19.87 34.49
C THR A 412 1.45 -19.35 34.56
N ARG A 413 2.26 -19.76 35.54
CA ARG A 413 3.60 -19.18 35.75
C ARG A 413 4.82 -19.93 35.22
N ASP A 414 4.67 -21.13 34.62
CA ASP A 414 5.86 -21.92 34.22
C ASP A 414 5.99 -22.31 32.74
N THR A 415 5.28 -21.66 31.80
CA THR A 415 5.63 -21.77 30.36
C THR A 415 5.46 -20.43 29.67
N LEU A 416 6.53 -19.94 29.02
CA LEU A 416 6.44 -18.87 28.02
C LEU A 416 5.30 -19.23 27.04
N PRO A 417 4.38 -18.30 26.72
CA PRO A 417 3.31 -18.59 25.77
C PRO A 417 3.94 -19.06 24.46
N THR A 418 3.63 -20.29 24.04
CA THR A 418 4.09 -20.82 22.76
C THR A 418 3.49 -19.95 21.66
N GLU A 419 4.31 -19.09 21.05
CA GLU A 419 3.86 -18.18 20.00
C GLU A 419 3.60 -19.00 18.72
N PHE A 420 2.33 -19.05 18.31
CA PHE A 420 1.91 -19.65 17.04
C PHE A 420 1.93 -18.59 15.95
N CYS A 421 2.55 -18.91 14.82
CA CYS A 421 2.49 -18.10 13.61
C CYS A 421 1.49 -18.72 12.64
N TYR A 422 0.48 -17.95 12.24
CA TYR A 422 -0.52 -18.37 11.27
C TYR A 422 -0.18 -17.82 9.88
N GLU A 423 -0.09 -18.72 8.90
CA GLU A 423 0.10 -18.40 7.49
C GLU A 423 -1.21 -18.71 6.74
N ALA A 424 -1.76 -17.74 6.02
CA ALA A 424 -3.07 -17.84 5.39
C ALA A 424 -3.03 -17.46 3.90
N GLU A 425 -3.93 -18.04 3.11
CA GLU A 425 -4.13 -17.67 1.71
C GLU A 425 -4.79 -16.29 1.57
N SER A 426 -5.61 -15.89 2.54
CA SER A 426 -6.15 -14.53 2.63
C SER A 426 -6.03 -13.96 4.04
N PRO A 427 -5.77 -12.65 4.18
CA PRO A 427 -5.59 -12.01 5.48
C PRO A 427 -6.88 -11.99 6.30
N ASP A 428 -8.05 -12.06 5.64
CA ASP A 428 -9.34 -12.21 6.31
C ASP A 428 -9.39 -13.51 7.12
N GLU A 429 -8.80 -14.62 6.65
CA GLU A 429 -8.76 -15.87 7.41
C GLU A 429 -7.82 -15.80 8.60
N ALA A 430 -6.63 -15.21 8.43
CA ALA A 430 -5.67 -15.02 9.51
C ALA A 430 -6.31 -14.23 10.66
N ALA A 431 -6.96 -13.11 10.35
CA ALA A 431 -7.65 -12.27 11.33
C ALA A 431 -8.75 -13.04 12.09
N LEU A 432 -9.49 -13.94 11.42
CA LEU A 432 -10.51 -14.76 12.07
C LEU A 432 -9.90 -15.82 13.00
N VAL A 433 -8.76 -16.41 12.66
CA VAL A 433 -8.06 -17.38 13.51
C VAL A 433 -7.44 -16.70 14.73
N TYR A 434 -6.80 -15.53 14.56
CA TYR A 434 -6.33 -14.73 15.70
C TYR A 434 -7.48 -14.28 16.59
N ALA A 435 -8.64 -13.92 16.01
CA ALA A 435 -9.83 -13.63 16.79
C ALA A 435 -10.31 -14.84 17.60
N ALA A 436 -10.30 -16.06 17.04
CA ALA A 436 -10.63 -17.27 17.80
C ALA A 436 -9.62 -17.53 18.94
N GLN A 437 -8.33 -17.33 18.68
CA GLN A 437 -7.25 -17.48 19.66
C GLN A 437 -7.44 -16.53 20.85
N ALA A 438 -7.85 -15.28 20.64
CA ALA A 438 -8.12 -14.31 21.69
C ALA A 438 -9.25 -14.73 22.66
N TYR A 439 -10.17 -15.57 22.20
CA TYR A 439 -11.21 -16.20 23.04
C TYR A 439 -10.81 -17.59 23.56
N SER A 440 -9.51 -17.92 23.50
CA SER A 440 -8.92 -19.19 23.95
C SER A 440 -9.34 -20.40 23.12
N PHE A 441 -9.80 -20.21 21.87
CA PHE A 441 -9.95 -21.27 20.87
C PHE A 441 -8.72 -21.23 19.95
N THR A 442 -7.64 -21.88 20.37
CA THR A 442 -6.36 -21.81 19.67
C THR A 442 -6.24 -22.91 18.63
N LEU A 443 -6.05 -22.55 17.36
CA LEU A 443 -5.66 -23.50 16.33
C LEU A 443 -4.21 -23.93 16.57
N VAL A 444 -3.99 -25.21 16.89
CA VAL A 444 -2.67 -25.75 17.26
C VAL A 444 -1.99 -26.42 16.08
N SER A 445 -2.73 -27.19 15.29
CA SER A 445 -2.22 -27.84 14.09
C SER A 445 -3.33 -28.04 13.07
N ARG A 446 -2.94 -28.02 11.80
CA ARG A 446 -3.81 -28.32 10.66
C ARG A 446 -3.04 -29.15 9.63
N THR A 447 -3.56 -30.32 9.30
CA THR A 447 -3.12 -31.16 8.19
C THR A 447 -4.28 -31.29 7.18
N PRO A 448 -4.07 -31.84 5.97
CA PRO A 448 -5.17 -32.09 5.04
C PRO A 448 -6.26 -33.03 5.60
N GLU A 449 -5.89 -33.89 6.55
CA GLU A 449 -6.75 -34.94 7.10
C GLU A 449 -7.32 -34.59 8.48
N GLN A 450 -6.66 -33.71 9.25
CA GLN A 450 -7.05 -33.42 10.63
C GLN A 450 -6.81 -31.96 11.01
N VAL A 451 -7.64 -31.44 11.90
CA VAL A 451 -7.46 -30.12 12.53
C VAL A 451 -7.56 -30.23 14.04
N THR A 452 -6.56 -29.68 14.75
CA THR A 452 -6.52 -29.71 16.21
C THR A 452 -6.71 -28.32 16.79
N VAL A 453 -7.74 -28.18 17.63
CA VAL A 453 -8.09 -26.93 18.30
C VAL A 453 -7.99 -27.14 19.82
N ARG A 454 -7.31 -26.23 20.50
CA ARG A 454 -7.29 -26.13 21.96
C ARG A 454 -8.46 -25.27 22.42
N LEU A 455 -9.33 -25.83 23.26
CA LEU A 455 -10.46 -25.14 23.87
C LEU A 455 -10.03 -24.29 25.08
N PRO A 456 -10.89 -23.37 25.57
CA PRO A 456 -10.59 -22.54 26.74
C PRO A 456 -10.26 -23.31 28.02
N GLN A 457 -10.78 -24.53 28.17
CA GLN A 457 -10.49 -25.41 29.31
C GLN A 457 -9.11 -26.09 29.22
N GLY A 458 -8.38 -25.92 28.12
CA GLY A 458 -7.12 -26.60 27.85
C GLY A 458 -7.26 -27.95 27.13
N THR A 459 -8.48 -28.45 26.93
CA THR A 459 -8.73 -29.69 26.18
C THR A 459 -8.36 -29.51 24.70
N LEU A 460 -7.61 -30.47 24.16
CA LEU A 460 -7.31 -30.56 22.73
C LEU A 460 -8.37 -31.42 22.03
N LEU A 461 -9.04 -30.86 21.04
CA LEU A 461 -9.96 -31.58 20.16
C LEU A 461 -9.35 -31.69 18.77
N THR A 462 -9.11 -32.93 18.34
CA THR A 462 -8.68 -33.26 16.98
C THR A 462 -9.88 -33.71 16.15
N PHE A 463 -10.22 -32.94 15.13
CA PHE A 463 -11.31 -33.22 14.20
C PHE A 463 -10.74 -33.86 12.94
N ASP A 464 -11.39 -34.91 12.44
CA ASP A 464 -11.06 -35.47 11.14
C ASP A 464 -11.71 -34.62 10.04
N ILE A 465 -10.91 -34.08 9.13
CA ILE A 465 -11.38 -33.34 7.96
C ILE A 465 -11.77 -34.36 6.90
N LEU A 466 -13.06 -34.43 6.60
CA LEU A 466 -13.58 -35.35 5.60
C LEU A 466 -13.47 -34.75 4.19
N TYR A 467 -13.73 -33.45 4.07
CA TYR A 467 -13.64 -32.75 2.78
C TYR A 467 -13.52 -31.23 3.00
N THR A 468 -12.77 -30.54 2.13
CA THR A 468 -12.68 -29.07 2.11
C THR A 468 -13.13 -28.53 0.76
N LEU A 469 -14.22 -27.75 0.75
CA LEU A 469 -14.65 -26.96 -0.40
C LEU A 469 -14.02 -25.58 -0.28
N GLY A 470 -12.94 -25.36 -1.04
CA GLY A 470 -12.20 -24.09 -1.08
C GLY A 470 -13.08 -22.89 -1.45
N PHE A 471 -12.54 -21.69 -1.22
CA PHE A 471 -13.23 -20.46 -1.61
C PHE A 471 -13.35 -20.41 -3.14
N ASP A 472 -14.57 -20.12 -3.61
CA ASP A 472 -14.85 -19.93 -5.03
C ASP A 472 -15.47 -18.54 -5.24
N SER A 473 -15.00 -17.82 -6.25
CA SER A 473 -15.40 -16.42 -6.51
C SER A 473 -16.85 -16.27 -7.01
N VAL A 474 -17.41 -17.29 -7.67
CA VAL A 474 -18.81 -17.35 -8.10
C VAL A 474 -19.69 -17.67 -6.91
N ARG A 475 -19.29 -18.67 -6.12
CA ARG A 475 -20.01 -19.19 -4.96
C ARG A 475 -19.91 -18.29 -3.72
N LYS A 476 -18.83 -17.51 -3.62
CA LYS A 476 -18.51 -16.50 -2.58
C LYS A 476 -18.51 -17.04 -1.15
N ARG A 477 -18.11 -18.30 -0.97
CA ARG A 477 -18.06 -18.99 0.32
C ARG A 477 -17.07 -20.15 0.29
N MET A 478 -16.67 -20.59 1.48
CA MET A 478 -15.82 -21.75 1.76
C MET A 478 -16.55 -22.64 2.76
N SER A 479 -16.41 -23.96 2.62
CA SER A 479 -16.94 -24.93 3.57
C SER A 479 -15.93 -26.01 3.93
N VAL A 480 -15.91 -26.42 5.19
CA VAL A 480 -15.09 -27.53 5.68
C VAL A 480 -16.02 -28.54 6.35
N VAL A 481 -15.93 -29.79 5.91
CA VAL A 481 -16.67 -30.92 6.49
C VAL A 481 -15.75 -31.64 7.46
N VAL A 482 -16.17 -31.70 8.72
CA VAL A 482 -15.40 -32.34 9.79
C VAL A 482 -16.23 -33.37 10.55
N ARG A 483 -15.55 -34.39 11.06
CA ARG A 483 -16.12 -35.34 12.02
C ARG A 483 -15.73 -34.93 13.43
N HIS A 484 -16.72 -34.74 14.28
CA HIS A 484 -16.47 -34.37 15.68
C HIS A 484 -15.86 -35.56 16.45
N PRO A 485 -14.76 -35.38 17.21
CA PRO A 485 -14.06 -36.50 17.87
C PRO A 485 -14.91 -37.24 18.90
N LEU A 486 -15.69 -36.50 19.70
CA LEU A 486 -16.52 -37.03 20.78
C LEU A 486 -17.92 -37.48 20.32
N THR A 487 -18.70 -36.60 19.66
CA THR A 487 -20.07 -36.92 19.25
C THR A 487 -20.15 -37.80 18.00
N LYS A 488 -19.06 -37.95 17.24
CA LYS A 488 -18.98 -38.63 15.94
C LYS A 488 -19.89 -38.07 14.86
N GLU A 489 -20.56 -36.95 15.12
CA GLU A 489 -21.39 -36.23 14.15
C GLU A 489 -20.53 -35.62 13.04
N ILE A 490 -21.08 -35.60 11.82
CA ILE A 490 -20.50 -34.91 10.68
C ILE A 490 -21.05 -33.49 10.64
N ILE A 491 -20.17 -32.50 10.71
CA ILE A 491 -20.52 -31.08 10.77
C ILE A 491 -19.90 -30.38 9.57
N VAL A 492 -20.72 -29.68 8.80
CA VAL A 492 -20.31 -28.75 7.75
C VAL A 492 -20.26 -27.36 8.35
N TYR A 493 -19.06 -26.77 8.41
CA TYR A 493 -18.90 -25.35 8.72
C TYR A 493 -18.74 -24.57 7.43
N THR A 494 -19.56 -23.53 7.26
CA THR A 494 -19.56 -22.69 6.07
C THR A 494 -19.36 -21.23 6.47
N LYS A 495 -18.40 -20.56 5.84
CA LYS A 495 -18.20 -19.11 5.94
C LYS A 495 -18.32 -18.47 4.56
N GLY A 496 -18.94 -17.30 4.47
CA GLY A 496 -19.09 -16.62 3.19
C GLY A 496 -19.69 -15.23 3.30
N ALA A 497 -19.94 -14.62 2.14
CA ALA A 497 -20.60 -13.33 2.06
C ALA A 497 -21.99 -13.36 2.71
N ASP A 498 -22.35 -12.27 3.37
CA ASP A 498 -23.63 -12.08 4.06
C ASP A 498 -24.85 -12.39 3.18
N SER A 499 -24.96 -11.78 2.00
CA SER A 499 -26.09 -11.99 1.09
C SER A 499 -26.24 -13.46 0.69
N VAL A 500 -25.12 -14.16 0.47
CA VAL A 500 -25.12 -15.55 -0.01
C VAL A 500 -25.50 -16.52 1.09
N ILE A 501 -24.93 -16.37 2.28
CA ILE A 501 -25.22 -17.29 3.39
C ILE A 501 -26.66 -17.09 3.88
N MET A 502 -27.16 -15.85 3.91
CA MET A 502 -28.52 -15.54 4.36
C MET A 502 -29.62 -16.20 3.50
N ASP A 503 -29.36 -16.37 2.20
CA ASP A 503 -30.25 -17.06 1.25
C ASP A 503 -30.20 -18.59 1.38
N LEU A 504 -29.11 -19.14 1.92
CA LEU A 504 -28.89 -20.58 2.09
C LEU A 504 -29.33 -21.12 3.46
N LEU A 505 -29.78 -20.23 4.35
CA LEU A 505 -30.30 -20.60 5.66
C LEU A 505 -31.58 -21.42 5.54
N GLU A 506 -31.79 -22.34 6.47
CA GLU A 506 -33.03 -23.10 6.55
C GLU A 506 -34.23 -22.17 6.74
N ASP A 507 -35.22 -22.26 5.85
CA ASP A 507 -36.45 -21.49 5.96
C ASP A 507 -37.24 -21.95 7.19
N PRO A 508 -37.64 -21.05 8.10
CA PRO A 508 -38.56 -21.41 9.17
C PRO A 508 -39.88 -21.81 8.51
N GLY A 509 -40.25 -23.08 8.63
CA GLY A 509 -41.49 -23.60 8.07
C GLY A 509 -42.73 -22.88 8.61
N LYS A 510 -43.89 -23.19 8.03
CA LYS A 510 -45.20 -22.73 8.55
C LYS A 510 -45.59 -23.46 9.85
N ALA A 511 -44.68 -24.18 10.49
CA ALA A 511 -44.93 -24.95 11.71
C ALA A 511 -44.65 -24.08 12.93
N ASP A 512 -45.63 -23.97 13.82
CA ASP A 512 -45.66 -22.96 14.88
C ASP A 512 -44.82 -23.38 16.10
N THR A 513 -43.53 -23.69 15.90
CA THR A 513 -42.62 -24.06 16.98
C THR A 513 -41.86 -22.84 17.52
N ASN A 514 -41.67 -22.77 18.85
CA ASN A 514 -40.93 -21.67 19.50
C ASN A 514 -39.47 -21.54 18.98
N ALA A 515 -38.89 -22.63 18.45
CA ALA A 515 -37.54 -22.65 17.91
C ALA A 515 -37.43 -21.92 16.54
N GLU A 516 -38.40 -22.11 15.64
CA GLU A 516 -38.43 -21.45 14.33
C GLU A 516 -38.64 -19.94 14.47
N ARG A 517 -39.52 -19.51 15.38
CA ARG A 517 -39.72 -18.09 15.71
C ARG A 517 -38.44 -17.45 16.29
N ARG A 518 -37.66 -18.20 17.08
CA ARG A 518 -36.37 -17.75 17.61
C ARG A 518 -35.34 -17.58 16.50
N MET A 519 -35.23 -18.57 15.61
CA MET A 519 -34.29 -18.53 14.47
C MET A 519 -34.58 -17.34 13.56
N LYS A 520 -35.86 -17.09 13.25
CA LYS A 520 -36.27 -15.92 12.47
C LYS A 520 -35.86 -14.60 13.12
N ARG A 521 -36.09 -14.45 14.43
CA ARG A 521 -35.66 -13.25 15.18
C ARG A 521 -34.14 -13.06 15.16
N ILE A 522 -33.37 -14.14 15.23
CA ILE A 522 -31.90 -14.09 15.16
C ILE A 522 -31.43 -13.68 13.77
N LYS A 523 -32.03 -14.24 12.72
CA LYS A 523 -31.78 -13.87 11.32
C LYS A 523 -32.03 -12.37 11.11
N ASP A 524 -33.19 -11.88 11.51
CA ASP A 524 -33.58 -10.46 11.36
C ASP A 524 -32.66 -9.51 12.13
N LYS A 525 -32.27 -9.87 13.36
CA LYS A 525 -31.32 -9.06 14.16
C LYS A 525 -29.92 -9.06 13.55
N THR A 526 -29.45 -10.23 13.13
CA THR A 526 -28.12 -10.38 12.53
C THR A 526 -28.02 -9.62 11.22
N GLN A 527 -29.07 -9.63 10.40
CA GLN A 527 -29.13 -8.80 9.19
C GLN A 527 -29.00 -7.31 9.51
N LYS A 528 -29.72 -6.81 10.52
CA LYS A 528 -29.59 -5.39 10.94
C LYS A 528 -28.18 -5.05 11.41
N HIS A 529 -27.51 -5.94 12.14
CA HIS A 529 -26.12 -5.72 12.55
C HIS A 529 -25.17 -5.72 11.35
N LEU A 530 -25.35 -6.64 10.40
CA LEU A 530 -24.58 -6.69 9.15
C LEU A 530 -24.71 -5.39 8.34
N ASP A 531 -25.93 -4.87 8.20
CA ASP A 531 -26.17 -3.60 7.51
C ASP A 531 -25.46 -2.43 8.22
N CYS A 532 -25.37 -2.48 9.55
CA CYS A 532 -24.61 -1.49 10.33
C CYS A 532 -23.09 -1.67 10.15
N TYR A 533 -22.59 -2.91 10.16
CA TYR A 533 -21.16 -3.20 9.95
C TYR A 533 -20.71 -2.77 8.56
N ALA A 534 -21.53 -3.07 7.55
CA ALA A 534 -21.31 -2.62 6.19
C ALA A 534 -21.33 -1.09 6.12
N ARG A 535 -22.22 -0.38 6.82
CA ARG A 535 -22.21 1.10 6.86
C ARG A 535 -20.95 1.68 7.52
N ASP A 536 -20.40 0.97 8.50
CA ASP A 536 -19.20 1.38 9.21
C ASP A 536 -17.90 0.97 8.49
N GLY A 537 -17.98 0.42 7.26
CA GLY A 537 -16.80 0.06 6.48
C GLY A 537 -16.15 -1.26 6.80
N LEU A 538 -16.82 -2.10 7.59
CA LEU A 538 -16.33 -3.42 7.94
C LEU A 538 -16.68 -4.43 6.83
N ARG A 539 -15.72 -5.27 6.48
CA ARG A 539 -15.96 -6.48 5.69
C ARG A 539 -16.80 -7.44 6.52
N THR A 540 -17.97 -7.79 6.00
CA THR A 540 -18.93 -8.67 6.66
C THR A 540 -18.77 -10.11 6.17
N LEU A 541 -18.70 -11.06 7.11
CA LEU A 541 -18.75 -12.50 6.81
C LEU A 541 -19.77 -13.18 7.72
N CYS A 542 -20.61 -14.02 7.12
CA CYS A 542 -21.56 -14.86 7.84
C CYS A 542 -20.97 -16.25 8.04
N ILE A 543 -21.26 -16.83 9.21
CA ILE A 543 -20.80 -18.16 9.59
C ILE A 543 -22.03 -19.00 9.95
N ALA A 544 -22.14 -20.15 9.31
CA ALA A 544 -23.23 -21.08 9.50
C ALA A 544 -22.70 -22.51 9.62
N LYS A 545 -23.52 -23.38 10.21
CA LYS A 545 -23.22 -24.81 10.29
C LYS A 545 -24.39 -25.66 9.84
N LYS A 546 -24.11 -26.90 9.47
CA LYS A 546 -25.11 -27.94 9.20
C LYS A 546 -24.59 -29.27 9.73
N VAL A 547 -25.43 -30.01 10.42
CA VAL A 547 -25.12 -31.37 10.86
C VAL A 547 -25.70 -32.33 9.83
N LEU A 548 -24.88 -33.26 9.35
CA LEU A 548 -25.25 -34.26 8.36
C LEU A 548 -25.32 -35.65 9.00
N SER A 549 -26.24 -36.47 8.49
CA SER A 549 -26.24 -37.90 8.79
C SER A 549 -25.13 -38.60 7.99
N GLU A 550 -24.67 -39.76 8.48
CA GLU A 550 -23.65 -40.56 7.78
C GLU A 550 -24.14 -40.97 6.38
N ASP A 551 -25.42 -41.33 6.26
CA ASP A 551 -26.03 -41.75 4.99
C ASP A 551 -26.07 -40.59 3.97
N ASP A 552 -26.42 -39.39 4.42
CA ASP A 552 -26.48 -38.21 3.53
C ASP A 552 -25.09 -37.75 3.13
N PHE A 553 -24.11 -37.85 4.04
CA PHE A 553 -22.72 -37.59 3.69
C PHE A 553 -22.19 -38.61 2.68
N GLN A 554 -22.47 -39.90 2.84
CA GLN A 554 -22.01 -40.92 1.90
C GLN A 554 -22.64 -40.75 0.51
N LYS A 555 -23.94 -40.43 0.43
CA LYS A 555 -24.60 -40.09 -0.84
C LYS A 555 -23.95 -38.89 -1.51
N TRP A 556 -23.68 -37.84 -0.74
CA TRP A 556 -23.01 -36.65 -1.26
C TRP A 556 -21.57 -36.94 -1.69
N ALA A 557 -20.82 -37.72 -0.93
CA ALA A 557 -19.43 -38.08 -1.24
C ALA A 557 -19.35 -38.90 -2.53
N ASN A 558 -20.25 -39.85 -2.73
CA ASN A 558 -20.35 -40.61 -3.99
C ASN A 558 -20.68 -39.67 -5.16
N PHE A 559 -21.68 -38.79 -5.00
CA PHE A 559 -22.03 -37.81 -6.04
C PHE A 559 -20.88 -36.86 -6.37
N ARG A 560 -20.12 -36.43 -5.36
CA ARG A 560 -18.93 -35.59 -5.53
C ARG A 560 -17.81 -36.33 -6.27
N GLN A 561 -17.57 -37.59 -5.93
CA GLN A 561 -16.57 -38.42 -6.60
C GLN A 561 -16.93 -38.68 -8.07
N GLU A 562 -18.21 -38.90 -8.37
CA GLU A 562 -18.72 -39.01 -9.75
C GLU A 562 -18.50 -37.70 -10.53
N ALA A 563 -18.79 -36.55 -9.91
CA ALA A 563 -18.55 -35.24 -10.51
C ALA A 563 -17.06 -34.95 -10.75
N GLU A 564 -16.17 -35.39 -9.85
CA GLU A 564 -14.72 -35.24 -10.01
C GLU A 564 -14.15 -36.15 -11.11
N ALA A 565 -14.73 -37.34 -11.29
CA ALA A 565 -14.35 -38.30 -12.33
C ALA A 565 -14.94 -37.97 -13.72
N ALA A 566 -15.91 -37.05 -13.80
CA ALA A 566 -16.54 -36.65 -15.06
C ALA A 566 -15.55 -35.91 -15.97
N MET A 567 -15.53 -36.29 -17.26
CA MET A 567 -14.70 -35.67 -18.29
C MET A 567 -15.37 -34.44 -18.91
N ASP A 568 -16.69 -34.51 -19.11
CA ASP A 568 -17.52 -33.45 -19.68
C ASP A 568 -18.37 -32.79 -18.58
N ASN A 569 -18.61 -31.48 -18.68
CA ASN A 569 -19.39 -30.66 -17.71
C ASN A 569 -18.95 -30.80 -16.24
N ARG A 570 -17.68 -31.16 -16.01
CA ARG A 570 -17.11 -31.37 -14.68
C ARG A 570 -17.36 -30.16 -13.76
N ASP A 571 -17.08 -28.95 -14.23
CA ASP A 571 -17.18 -27.74 -13.40
C ASP A 571 -18.64 -27.43 -12.99
N GLU A 572 -19.63 -27.73 -13.85
CA GLU A 572 -21.06 -27.59 -13.52
C GLU A 572 -21.49 -28.61 -12.46
N LEU A 573 -21.11 -29.88 -12.62
CA LEU A 573 -21.40 -30.93 -11.64
C LEU A 573 -20.71 -30.66 -10.28
N LEU A 574 -19.48 -30.14 -10.30
CA LEU A 574 -18.77 -29.72 -9.09
C LEU A 574 -19.46 -28.55 -8.39
N MET A 575 -20.09 -27.64 -9.13
CA MET A 575 -20.89 -26.56 -8.56
C MET A 575 -22.19 -27.08 -7.95
N GLU A 576 -22.88 -27.99 -8.64
CA GLU A 576 -24.13 -28.60 -8.17
C GLU A 576 -23.93 -29.41 -6.89
N THR A 577 -22.90 -30.27 -6.85
CA THR A 577 -22.52 -31.03 -5.64
C THR A 577 -22.23 -30.11 -4.45
N ALA A 578 -21.53 -28.98 -4.67
CA ALA A 578 -21.25 -28.00 -3.63
C ALA A 578 -22.54 -27.34 -3.11
N GLN A 579 -23.47 -26.98 -4.00
CA GLN A 579 -24.75 -26.39 -3.63
C GLN A 579 -25.62 -27.37 -2.82
N HIS A 580 -25.62 -28.66 -3.15
CA HIS A 580 -26.33 -29.68 -2.36
C HIS A 580 -25.82 -29.76 -0.91
N LEU A 581 -24.51 -29.64 -0.70
CA LEU A 581 -23.94 -29.65 0.65
C LEU A 581 -24.37 -28.42 1.46
N GLU A 582 -24.36 -27.24 0.83
CA GLU A 582 -24.43 -25.92 1.47
C GLU A 582 -25.82 -25.29 1.53
N THR A 583 -26.88 -26.08 1.35
CA THR A 583 -28.27 -25.65 1.54
C THR A 583 -28.78 -26.04 2.93
N LYS A 584 -29.78 -25.29 3.43
CA LYS A 584 -30.40 -25.52 4.75
C LYS A 584 -29.40 -25.38 5.90
N LEU A 585 -28.64 -24.30 5.88
CA LEU A 585 -27.65 -24.00 6.91
C LEU A 585 -28.31 -23.38 8.15
N THR A 586 -27.74 -23.61 9.33
CA THR A 586 -28.11 -22.93 10.57
C THR A 586 -27.12 -21.81 10.87
N LEU A 587 -27.61 -20.57 10.97
CA LEU A 587 -26.79 -19.39 11.26
C LEU A 587 -26.19 -19.46 12.67
N LEU A 588 -24.85 -19.35 12.77
CA LEU A 588 -24.15 -19.22 14.05
C LEU A 588 -23.95 -17.75 14.44
N GLY A 589 -23.52 -16.94 13.46
CA GLY A 589 -23.25 -15.54 13.67
C GLY A 589 -22.63 -14.87 12.46
N ALA A 590 -22.13 -13.65 12.65
CA ALA A 590 -21.39 -12.90 11.65
C ALA A 590 -20.25 -12.10 12.27
N THR A 591 -19.26 -11.76 11.46
CA THR A 591 -18.07 -10.99 11.83
C THR A 591 -17.97 -9.72 11.00
N GLY A 592 -17.35 -8.70 11.58
CA GLY A 592 -16.98 -7.43 10.93
C GLY A 592 -15.49 -7.21 11.09
N ILE A 593 -14.77 -7.25 9.97
CA ILE A 593 -13.32 -7.09 9.89
C ILE A 593 -13.02 -5.74 9.22
N GLU A 594 -12.15 -4.93 9.81
CA GLU A 594 -11.70 -3.67 9.21
C GLU A 594 -10.41 -3.87 8.42
N ASP A 595 -10.39 -3.34 7.20
CA ASP A 595 -9.20 -3.22 6.36
C ASP A 595 -8.56 -1.86 6.62
N ARG A 596 -7.48 -1.84 7.39
CA ARG A 596 -6.89 -0.59 7.93
C ARG A 596 -6.30 0.26 6.82
N LEU A 597 -6.58 1.57 6.86
CA LEU A 597 -5.89 2.55 6.00
C LEU A 597 -4.40 2.66 6.35
N GLN A 598 -3.56 3.00 5.36
CA GLN A 598 -2.17 3.37 5.64
C GLN A 598 -2.09 4.67 6.45
N ASP A 599 -1.01 4.81 7.20
CA ASP A 599 -0.75 6.02 7.97
C ASP A 599 -0.73 7.27 7.09
N GLY A 600 -1.43 8.32 7.55
CA GLY A 600 -1.47 9.61 6.88
C GLY A 600 -2.25 9.66 5.56
N VAL A 601 -2.99 8.61 5.19
CA VAL A 601 -3.81 8.58 3.95
C VAL A 601 -4.86 9.70 3.92
N PRO A 602 -5.74 9.87 4.94
CA PRO A 602 -6.76 10.92 4.91
C PRO A 602 -6.17 12.33 4.81
N ASP A 603 -5.07 12.59 5.53
CA ASP A 603 -4.40 13.90 5.53
C ASP A 603 -3.67 14.18 4.21
N THR A 604 -3.15 13.14 3.57
CA THR A 604 -2.53 13.23 2.24
C THR A 604 -3.58 13.52 1.19
N ILE A 605 -4.71 12.81 1.21
CA ILE A 605 -5.83 13.05 0.29
C ILE A 605 -6.37 14.47 0.47
N ALA A 606 -6.59 14.92 1.71
CA ALA A 606 -7.04 16.29 1.98
C ALA A 606 -6.06 17.33 1.41
N ALA A 607 -4.75 17.19 1.66
CA ALA A 607 -3.74 18.11 1.14
C ALA A 607 -3.64 18.12 -0.39
N LEU A 608 -3.76 16.96 -1.03
CA LEU A 608 -3.76 16.86 -2.50
C LEU A 608 -5.02 17.51 -3.10
N ARG A 609 -6.17 17.35 -2.44
CA ARG A 609 -7.43 17.99 -2.84
C ARG A 609 -7.39 19.50 -2.66
N GLU A 610 -6.84 20.00 -1.57
CA GLU A 610 -6.58 21.43 -1.36
C GLU A 610 -5.67 22.03 -2.43
N ALA A 611 -4.72 21.23 -2.96
CA ALA A 611 -3.87 21.61 -4.08
C ALA A 611 -4.58 21.56 -5.45
N GLY A 612 -5.87 21.20 -5.50
CA GLY A 612 -6.68 21.13 -6.73
C GLY A 612 -6.49 19.85 -7.53
N ILE A 613 -5.94 18.79 -6.93
CA ILE A 613 -5.75 17.49 -7.59
C ILE A 613 -6.99 16.62 -7.36
N GLN A 614 -7.57 16.11 -8.45
CA GLN A 614 -8.69 15.18 -8.41
C GLN A 614 -8.18 13.75 -8.22
N ILE A 615 -8.79 13.00 -7.29
CA ILE A 615 -8.38 11.63 -6.96
C ILE A 615 -9.52 10.69 -7.30
N TRP A 616 -9.26 9.71 -8.14
CA TRP A 616 -10.19 8.66 -8.53
C TRP A 616 -9.67 7.32 -8.01
N VAL A 617 -10.56 6.49 -7.49
CA VAL A 617 -10.21 5.16 -6.97
C VAL A 617 -10.72 4.09 -7.92
N LEU A 618 -9.79 3.28 -8.45
CA LEU A 618 -10.08 2.22 -9.41
C LEU A 618 -9.76 0.87 -8.77
N THR A 619 -10.77 0.17 -8.26
CA THR A 619 -10.57 -1.05 -7.46
C THR A 619 -11.28 -2.27 -8.05
N GLY A 620 -10.72 -3.46 -7.79
CA GLY A 620 -11.36 -4.74 -8.04
C GLY A 620 -12.38 -5.15 -6.96
N ASP A 621 -12.46 -4.39 -5.85
CA ASP A 621 -13.31 -4.71 -4.71
C ASP A 621 -14.80 -4.45 -4.99
N LYS A 622 -15.64 -4.94 -4.07
CA LYS A 622 -17.07 -4.66 -4.07
C LYS A 622 -17.34 -3.17 -3.87
N GLN A 623 -18.50 -2.74 -4.37
CA GLN A 623 -18.92 -1.36 -4.32
C GLN A 623 -19.04 -0.83 -2.90
N GLU A 624 -19.66 -1.60 -2.01
CA GLU A 624 -19.93 -1.18 -0.64
C GLU A 624 -18.61 -0.91 0.09
N THR A 625 -17.65 -1.83 -0.02
CA THR A 625 -16.31 -1.69 0.54
C THR A 625 -15.58 -0.47 -0.01
N ALA A 626 -15.64 -0.25 -1.33
CA ALA A 626 -14.99 0.90 -1.96
C ALA A 626 -15.58 2.23 -1.47
N VAL A 627 -16.91 2.34 -1.37
CA VAL A 627 -17.60 3.53 -0.87
C VAL A 627 -17.24 3.82 0.57
N ASN A 628 -17.15 2.79 1.42
CA ASN A 628 -16.79 2.97 2.80
C ASN A 628 -15.33 3.42 2.97
N ILE A 629 -14.41 2.80 2.24
CA ILE A 629 -13.01 3.25 2.23
C ILE A 629 -12.92 4.68 1.71
N ALA A 630 -13.74 5.08 0.75
CA ALA A 630 -13.81 6.46 0.30
C ALA A 630 -14.25 7.43 1.41
N TYR A 631 -15.21 7.05 2.26
CA TYR A 631 -15.57 7.83 3.46
C TYR A 631 -14.42 7.88 4.49
N SER A 632 -13.81 6.73 4.79
CA SER A 632 -12.69 6.66 5.75
C SER A 632 -11.47 7.48 5.29
N CYS A 633 -11.22 7.51 3.97
CA CYS A 633 -10.15 8.28 3.34
C CYS A 633 -10.48 9.77 3.17
N LYS A 634 -11.69 10.24 3.54
CA LYS A 634 -12.19 11.60 3.26
C LYS A 634 -12.19 11.96 1.76
N LEU A 635 -12.35 10.95 0.90
CA LEU A 635 -12.63 11.15 -0.53
C LEU A 635 -14.10 11.52 -0.75
N LEU A 636 -14.98 10.96 0.07
CA LEU A 636 -16.39 11.32 0.18
C LEU A 636 -16.66 11.82 1.61
N ASP A 637 -17.47 12.86 1.75
CA ASP A 637 -18.00 13.32 3.04
C ASP A 637 -19.44 12.84 3.23
N GLN A 638 -19.89 12.69 4.48
CA GLN A 638 -21.27 12.24 4.79
C GLN A 638 -22.37 13.17 4.25
N ARG A 639 -22.02 14.38 3.82
CA ARG A 639 -22.93 15.36 3.22
C ARG A 639 -22.98 15.25 1.69
N ASP A 640 -22.06 14.50 1.10
CA ASP A 640 -21.95 14.38 -0.35
C ASP A 640 -23.10 13.54 -0.90
N THR A 641 -23.62 13.94 -2.06
CA THR A 641 -24.62 13.14 -2.77
C THR A 641 -23.89 12.16 -3.69
N VAL A 642 -24.03 10.87 -3.40
CA VAL A 642 -23.33 9.79 -4.14
C VAL A 642 -24.26 9.17 -5.16
N PHE A 643 -23.97 9.38 -6.45
CA PHE A 643 -24.68 8.74 -7.55
C PHE A 643 -24.06 7.37 -7.84
N THR A 644 -24.89 6.32 -7.82
CA THR A 644 -24.51 4.96 -8.19
C THR A 644 -25.13 4.61 -9.53
N ILE A 645 -24.30 4.26 -10.51
CA ILE A 645 -24.74 3.89 -11.86
C ILE A 645 -24.36 2.43 -12.12
N ASN A 646 -25.33 1.54 -11.94
CA ASN A 646 -25.19 0.10 -12.18
C ASN A 646 -26.26 -0.35 -13.18
N THR A 647 -25.83 -0.71 -14.38
CA THR A 647 -26.73 -1.16 -15.47
C THR A 647 -26.05 -2.19 -16.36
N GLU A 648 -26.85 -3.11 -16.90
CA GLU A 648 -26.40 -4.12 -17.88
C GLU A 648 -26.79 -3.74 -19.33
N ASN A 649 -27.68 -2.76 -19.52
CA ASN A 649 -28.15 -2.32 -20.83
C ASN A 649 -27.57 -0.95 -21.24
N LYS A 650 -27.24 -0.80 -22.52
CA LYS A 650 -26.66 0.43 -23.07
C LYS A 650 -27.60 1.64 -23.01
N GLU A 651 -28.85 1.49 -23.45
CA GLU A 651 -29.83 2.58 -23.51
C GLU A 651 -30.19 3.10 -22.11
N THR A 652 -30.27 2.19 -21.13
CA THR A 652 -30.51 2.57 -19.73
C THR A 652 -29.31 3.28 -19.13
N CYS A 653 -28.08 2.87 -19.50
CA CYS A 653 -26.86 3.54 -19.07
C CYS A 653 -26.81 4.98 -19.59
N GLU A 654 -27.09 5.19 -20.88
CA GLU A 654 -27.12 6.52 -21.48
C GLU A 654 -28.19 7.42 -20.84
N SER A 655 -29.39 6.88 -20.61
CA SER A 655 -30.47 7.59 -19.95
C SER A 655 -30.09 7.99 -18.52
N LEU A 656 -29.49 7.07 -17.75
CA LEU A 656 -29.08 7.32 -16.38
C LEU A 656 -27.94 8.34 -16.30
N LEU A 657 -26.96 8.28 -17.20
CA LEU A 657 -25.90 9.27 -17.32
C LEU A 657 -26.47 10.66 -17.60
N ASN A 658 -27.39 10.79 -18.55
CA ASN A 658 -28.01 12.06 -18.91
C ASN A 658 -28.86 12.64 -17.76
N LEU A 659 -29.68 11.81 -17.11
CA LEU A 659 -30.48 12.22 -15.95
C LEU A 659 -29.60 12.72 -14.80
N THR A 660 -28.53 11.98 -14.50
CA THR A 660 -27.58 12.36 -13.45
C THR A 660 -26.85 13.66 -13.80
N LEU A 661 -26.46 13.83 -15.07
CA LEU A 661 -25.83 15.06 -15.57
C LEU A 661 -26.75 16.27 -15.43
N GLU A 662 -28.03 16.11 -15.77
CA GLU A 662 -29.03 17.17 -15.63
C GLU A 662 -29.26 17.55 -14.16
N GLU A 663 -29.32 16.57 -13.26
CA GLU A 663 -29.45 16.80 -11.82
C GLU A 663 -28.25 17.55 -11.25
N VAL A 664 -27.03 17.11 -11.57
CA VAL A 664 -25.79 17.77 -11.13
C VAL A 664 -25.71 19.19 -11.69
N ARG A 665 -26.02 19.39 -12.98
CA ARG A 665 -26.01 20.73 -13.61
C ARG A 665 -27.02 21.66 -12.96
N LYS A 666 -28.24 21.18 -12.68
CA LYS A 666 -29.28 21.98 -12.05
C LYS A 666 -28.86 22.48 -10.67
N ASN A 667 -28.16 21.66 -9.90
CA ASN A 667 -27.65 22.04 -8.58
C ASN A 667 -26.48 23.05 -8.69
N TYR A 668 -25.58 22.88 -9.67
CA TYR A 668 -24.49 23.83 -9.93
C TYR A 668 -24.97 25.20 -10.44
N GLU A 669 -26.03 25.25 -11.25
CA GLU A 669 -26.58 26.52 -11.76
C GLU A 669 -27.28 27.35 -10.69
N VAL A 670 -27.84 26.70 -9.66
CA VAL A 670 -28.47 27.40 -8.52
C VAL A 670 -27.42 28.09 -7.62
N GLU A 671 -26.17 27.61 -7.61
CA GLU A 671 -25.10 28.13 -6.75
C GLU A 671 -24.29 29.30 -7.34
N LYS A 672 -24.40 29.63 -8.62
CA LYS A 672 -23.75 30.86 -9.14
C LYS A 672 -24.53 32.10 -8.67
N PRO A 673 -24.00 32.97 -7.78
CA PRO A 673 -24.63 34.25 -7.58
C PRO A 673 -24.51 35.02 -8.90
N ARG A 674 -25.64 35.55 -9.38
CA ARG A 674 -25.70 36.47 -10.52
C ARG A 674 -24.61 37.54 -10.37
N ARG A 675 -23.45 37.36 -11.01
CA ARG A 675 -22.52 38.44 -11.32
C ARG A 675 -23.24 39.34 -12.32
N LYS A 676 -24.02 40.29 -11.79
CA LYS A 676 -24.55 41.40 -12.56
C LYS A 676 -23.34 42.15 -13.12
N LEU A 677 -23.24 42.07 -14.44
CA LEU A 677 -22.49 42.97 -15.30
C LEU A 677 -22.87 44.41 -14.92
N PHE A 678 -22.02 45.13 -14.17
CA PHE A 678 -21.73 46.58 -14.26
C PHE A 678 -20.76 46.94 -13.11
N GLY A 679 -19.61 47.52 -13.49
CA GLY A 679 -18.41 47.60 -12.67
C GLY A 679 -18.51 48.48 -11.42
N PHE A 680 -17.79 48.07 -10.37
CA PHE A 680 -16.89 48.85 -9.52
C PHE A 680 -16.12 47.83 -8.64
N ILE A 681 -14.88 48.16 -8.29
CA ILE A 681 -13.89 47.31 -7.58
C ILE A 681 -14.43 46.88 -6.19
N PRO A 682 -14.37 45.58 -5.80
CA PRO A 682 -14.62 45.22 -4.41
C PRO A 682 -13.32 45.06 -3.62
N THR A 683 -13.18 45.87 -2.58
CA THR A 683 -12.18 45.77 -1.52
C THR A 683 -12.82 45.03 -0.33
N SER A 684 -12.69 43.71 -0.27
CA SER A 684 -12.87 42.92 0.97
C SER A 684 -12.52 41.45 0.71
N LEU A 685 -11.77 40.83 1.62
CA LEU A 685 -11.49 39.39 1.60
C LEU A 685 -12.81 38.60 1.58
N PRO A 686 -12.90 37.47 0.83
CA PRO A 686 -14.04 36.58 0.95
C PRO A 686 -13.97 35.87 2.30
N ALA A 687 -14.96 36.14 3.16
CA ALA A 687 -15.28 35.27 4.28
C ALA A 687 -15.70 33.89 3.76
N SER A 688 -15.35 32.84 4.50
CA SER A 688 -15.59 31.44 4.18
C SER A 688 -17.03 31.15 3.73
N GLU A 689 -17.24 30.99 2.43
CA GLU A 689 -18.46 30.40 1.88
C GLU A 689 -18.44 28.90 2.23
N THR A 690 -19.51 28.41 2.87
CA THR A 690 -19.72 26.98 3.08
C THR A 690 -19.81 26.29 1.71
N PRO A 691 -19.01 25.25 1.42
CA PRO A 691 -19.08 24.55 0.15
C PRO A 691 -20.48 23.98 -0.07
N GLY A 692 -20.98 24.10 -1.30
CA GLY A 692 -22.19 23.42 -1.76
C GLY A 692 -22.13 21.91 -1.60
N PRO A 693 -23.25 21.18 -1.82
CA PRO A 693 -23.23 19.73 -1.82
C PRO A 693 -22.31 19.23 -2.94
N GLU A 694 -21.21 18.60 -2.57
CA GLU A 694 -20.29 17.98 -3.52
C GLU A 694 -20.83 16.60 -3.94
N PHE A 695 -20.57 16.21 -5.19
CA PHE A 695 -21.12 14.97 -5.77
C PHE A 695 -20.06 13.89 -5.87
N GLY A 696 -20.41 12.66 -5.49
CA GLY A 696 -19.62 11.46 -5.71
C GLY A 696 -20.22 10.58 -6.82
N LEU A 697 -19.39 9.91 -7.60
CA LEU A 697 -19.84 8.98 -8.64
C LEU A 697 -19.28 7.58 -8.39
N VAL A 698 -20.15 6.58 -8.42
CA VAL A 698 -19.79 5.17 -8.23
C VAL A 698 -20.29 4.36 -9.43
N ILE A 699 -19.38 3.62 -10.07
CA ILE A 699 -19.65 2.83 -11.27
C ILE A 699 -19.06 1.43 -11.12
N ASP A 700 -19.86 0.41 -11.49
CA ASP A 700 -19.39 -0.97 -11.53
C ASP A 700 -18.65 -1.32 -12.84
N GLY A 701 -17.74 -2.29 -12.79
CA GLY A 701 -16.89 -2.70 -13.91
C GLY A 701 -17.67 -3.14 -15.15
N ARG A 702 -18.87 -3.72 -14.99
CA ARG A 702 -19.75 -4.08 -16.12
C ARG A 702 -20.29 -2.84 -16.84
N THR A 703 -20.76 -1.86 -16.07
CA THR A 703 -21.28 -0.60 -16.61
C THR A 703 -20.16 0.23 -17.24
N LEU A 704 -18.97 0.20 -16.65
CA LEU A 704 -17.78 0.81 -17.22
C LEU A 704 -17.42 0.23 -18.60
N ASP A 705 -17.57 -1.08 -18.79
CA ASP A 705 -17.33 -1.73 -20.08
C ASP A 705 -18.31 -1.23 -21.16
N ILE A 706 -19.60 -1.10 -20.80
CA ILE A 706 -20.63 -0.53 -21.68
C ILE A 706 -20.31 0.92 -22.05
N ILE A 707 -19.78 1.71 -21.11
CA ILE A 707 -19.41 3.11 -21.37
C ILE A 707 -18.24 3.18 -22.37
N LEU A 708 -17.18 2.39 -22.11
CA LEU A 708 -15.95 2.39 -22.91
C LEU A 708 -16.17 1.80 -24.32
N GLN A 709 -16.95 0.73 -24.45
CA GLN A 709 -17.24 0.10 -25.75
C GLN A 709 -18.42 0.75 -26.48
N GLY A 710 -19.38 1.29 -25.72
CA GLY A 710 -20.64 1.82 -26.25
C GLY A 710 -20.57 3.25 -26.79
N GLY A 711 -19.41 3.92 -26.72
CA GLY A 711 -19.24 5.30 -27.21
C GLY A 711 -19.88 6.36 -26.31
N LEU A 712 -20.10 6.06 -25.02
CA LEU A 712 -20.65 6.99 -24.02
C LEU A 712 -19.54 7.72 -23.23
N GLU A 713 -18.29 7.59 -23.67
CA GLU A 713 -17.09 8.11 -23.01
C GLU A 713 -17.16 9.61 -22.71
N GLU A 714 -17.63 10.41 -23.66
CA GLU A 714 -17.70 11.88 -23.53
C GLU A 714 -18.70 12.29 -22.45
N ARG A 715 -19.88 11.66 -22.43
CA ARG A 715 -20.93 11.89 -21.41
C ARG A 715 -20.47 11.47 -20.03
N PHE A 716 -19.81 10.32 -19.94
CA PHE A 716 -19.22 9.86 -18.69
C PHE A 716 -18.16 10.83 -18.17
N LEU A 717 -17.26 11.31 -19.03
CA LEU A 717 -16.24 12.28 -18.63
C LEU A 717 -16.86 13.63 -18.21
N GLU A 718 -17.87 14.14 -18.93
CA GLU A 718 -18.59 15.35 -18.53
C GLU A 718 -19.18 15.23 -17.12
N LEU A 719 -19.81 14.09 -16.81
CA LEU A 719 -20.35 13.83 -15.47
C LEU A 719 -19.22 13.71 -14.44
N ALA A 720 -18.17 12.96 -14.76
CA ALA A 720 -17.06 12.68 -13.87
C ALA A 720 -16.26 13.95 -13.50
N GLN A 721 -16.14 14.91 -14.42
CA GLN A 721 -15.49 16.21 -14.15
C GLN A 721 -16.26 17.09 -13.18
N LEU A 722 -17.59 16.95 -13.12
CA LEU A 722 -18.45 17.69 -12.18
C LEU A 722 -18.50 17.03 -10.79
N CYS A 723 -18.12 15.76 -10.72
CA CYS A 723 -18.01 15.02 -9.47
C CYS A 723 -16.68 15.31 -8.78
N ARG A 724 -16.73 15.36 -7.46
CA ARG A 724 -15.58 15.55 -6.58
C ARG A 724 -14.64 14.35 -6.60
N SER A 725 -15.21 13.15 -6.59
CA SER A 725 -14.52 11.88 -6.54
C SER A 725 -15.28 10.83 -7.35
N VAL A 726 -14.53 9.96 -8.01
CA VAL A 726 -15.06 8.87 -8.83
C VAL A 726 -14.50 7.54 -8.34
N LEU A 727 -15.39 6.58 -8.13
CA LEU A 727 -15.11 5.24 -7.66
C LEU A 727 -15.52 4.25 -8.75
N CYS A 728 -14.54 3.56 -9.32
CA CYS A 728 -14.79 2.44 -10.22
C CYS A 728 -14.56 1.13 -9.45
N CYS A 729 -15.61 0.35 -9.29
CA CYS A 729 -15.60 -0.90 -8.51
C CYS A 729 -15.56 -2.12 -9.45
N ARG A 730 -15.16 -3.29 -8.93
CA ARG A 730 -14.99 -4.55 -9.70
C ARG A 730 -14.27 -4.37 -11.05
N SER A 731 -13.35 -3.42 -11.13
CA SER A 731 -12.67 -3.07 -12.38
C SER A 731 -11.51 -4.02 -12.65
N THR A 732 -11.47 -4.59 -13.86
CA THR A 732 -10.35 -5.43 -14.30
C THR A 732 -9.08 -4.59 -14.55
N PRO A 733 -7.87 -5.18 -14.49
CA PRO A 733 -6.61 -4.47 -14.78
C PRO A 733 -6.62 -3.71 -16.12
N LEU A 734 -7.24 -4.31 -17.14
CA LEU A 734 -7.34 -3.68 -18.46
C LEU A 734 -8.27 -2.47 -18.43
N GLN A 735 -9.44 -2.59 -17.78
CA GLN A 735 -10.39 -1.48 -17.61
C GLN A 735 -9.79 -0.31 -16.85
N LYS A 736 -9.02 -0.57 -15.78
CA LYS A 736 -8.29 0.50 -15.05
C LYS A 736 -7.41 1.31 -16.01
N SER A 737 -6.64 0.62 -16.86
CA SER A 737 -5.77 1.27 -17.85
C SER A 737 -6.55 2.05 -18.93
N MET A 738 -7.74 1.57 -19.30
CA MET A 738 -8.61 2.24 -20.28
C MET A 738 -9.16 3.56 -19.73
N VAL A 739 -9.59 3.59 -18.45
CA VAL A 739 -10.04 4.83 -17.78
C VAL A 739 -8.93 5.87 -17.75
N VAL A 740 -7.71 5.48 -17.37
CA VAL A 740 -6.55 6.40 -17.38
C VAL A 740 -6.27 6.93 -18.78
N LYS A 741 -6.29 6.06 -19.80
CA LYS A 741 -6.10 6.47 -21.20
C LYS A 741 -7.19 7.42 -21.68
N LEU A 742 -8.44 7.16 -21.28
CA LEU A 742 -9.61 7.96 -21.62
C LEU A 742 -9.44 9.40 -21.09
N VAL A 743 -9.22 9.54 -19.77
CA VAL A 743 -9.02 10.84 -19.12
C VAL A 743 -7.83 11.58 -19.73
N ARG A 744 -6.69 10.91 -19.91
CA ARG A 744 -5.50 11.53 -20.50
C ARG A 744 -5.73 12.03 -21.93
N ARG A 745 -6.38 11.23 -22.79
CA ARG A 745 -6.55 11.55 -24.22
C ARG A 745 -7.59 12.64 -24.44
N GLN A 746 -8.73 12.54 -23.76
CA GLN A 746 -9.85 13.46 -23.98
C GLN A 746 -9.63 14.78 -23.23
N LEU A 747 -9.16 14.75 -21.97
CA LEU A 747 -8.97 15.99 -21.19
C LEU A 747 -7.61 16.65 -21.42
N LYS A 748 -6.62 15.94 -21.99
CA LYS A 748 -5.24 16.42 -22.21
C LYS A 748 -4.57 16.95 -20.93
N VAL A 749 -4.94 16.38 -19.79
CA VAL A 749 -4.42 16.68 -18.45
C VAL A 749 -3.26 15.75 -18.09
N MET A 750 -2.45 16.14 -17.11
CA MET A 750 -1.39 15.29 -16.58
C MET A 750 -1.98 14.30 -15.58
N THR A 751 -1.74 13.02 -15.86
CA THR A 751 -2.28 11.90 -15.08
C THR A 751 -1.17 11.18 -14.31
N LEU A 752 -1.44 10.89 -13.04
CA LEU A 752 -0.62 10.04 -12.19
C LEU A 752 -1.43 8.80 -11.82
N SER A 753 -0.81 7.63 -11.84
CA SER A 753 -1.41 6.42 -11.27
C SER A 753 -0.52 5.79 -10.22
N ILE A 754 -1.14 5.27 -9.16
CA ILE A 754 -0.47 4.67 -8.01
C ILE A 754 -1.08 3.30 -7.68
N GLY A 755 -0.22 2.33 -7.42
CA GLY A 755 -0.59 0.95 -7.09
C GLY A 755 0.59 0.16 -6.51
N ASP A 756 0.33 -0.99 -5.91
CA ASP A 756 1.33 -1.87 -5.30
C ASP A 756 1.43 -3.24 -6.00
N GLY A 757 0.34 -3.71 -6.61
CA GLY A 757 0.21 -5.06 -7.14
C GLY A 757 0.38 -5.21 -8.65
N ALA A 758 0.40 -6.47 -9.09
CA ALA A 758 0.41 -6.87 -10.51
C ALA A 758 -0.77 -6.29 -11.31
N ASN A 759 -1.92 -6.15 -10.65
CA ASN A 759 -3.18 -5.68 -11.24
C ASN A 759 -3.12 -4.21 -11.65
N ASP A 760 -2.16 -3.45 -11.12
CA ASP A 760 -2.04 -2.02 -11.34
C ASP A 760 -0.96 -1.66 -12.35
N VAL A 761 -0.12 -2.62 -12.76
CA VAL A 761 0.96 -2.42 -13.73
C VAL A 761 0.43 -1.78 -15.03
N SER A 762 -0.69 -2.26 -15.55
CA SER A 762 -1.33 -1.71 -16.76
C SER A 762 -1.79 -0.26 -16.56
N MET A 763 -2.28 0.08 -15.38
CA MET A 763 -2.72 1.42 -14.98
C MET A 763 -1.52 2.37 -14.80
N ILE A 764 -0.47 1.90 -14.12
CA ILE A 764 0.82 2.61 -13.89
C ILE A 764 1.49 2.98 -15.21
N GLN A 765 1.56 2.04 -16.14
CA GLN A 765 2.15 2.27 -17.47
C GLN A 765 1.28 3.15 -18.37
N ALA A 766 -0.04 3.15 -18.16
CA ALA A 766 -0.96 3.95 -18.97
C ALA A 766 -0.87 5.45 -18.66
N ALA A 767 -0.58 5.85 -17.42
CA ALA A 767 -0.51 7.24 -16.99
C ALA A 767 0.74 7.98 -17.50
N ASP A 768 0.76 9.30 -17.35
CA ASP A 768 1.94 10.12 -17.63
C ASP A 768 3.03 9.89 -16.58
N VAL A 769 2.65 9.78 -15.30
CA VAL A 769 3.56 9.39 -14.21
C VAL A 769 3.00 8.17 -13.50
N GLY A 770 3.82 7.14 -13.33
CA GLY A 770 3.48 5.93 -12.60
C GLY A 770 4.22 5.86 -11.27
N VAL A 771 3.50 5.69 -10.18
CA VAL A 771 4.06 5.51 -8.84
C VAL A 771 3.78 4.09 -8.34
N GLY A 772 4.83 3.37 -7.96
CA GLY A 772 4.71 2.04 -7.34
C GLY A 772 4.85 2.15 -5.83
N ILE A 773 3.98 1.46 -5.09
CA ILE A 773 4.16 1.27 -3.65
C ILE A 773 4.92 -0.03 -3.40
N SER A 774 5.96 0.05 -2.56
CA SER A 774 6.76 -1.11 -2.16
C SER A 774 6.04 -1.86 -1.04
N GLY A 775 5.08 -2.72 -1.41
CA GLY A 775 4.26 -3.51 -0.49
C GLY A 775 4.66 -4.98 -0.36
N GLN A 776 3.90 -5.74 0.44
CA GLN A 776 4.11 -7.19 0.65
C GLN A 776 3.64 -8.04 -0.54
N GLU A 777 2.80 -7.53 -1.44
CA GLU A 777 2.21 -8.28 -2.57
C GLU A 777 3.17 -8.49 -3.76
N GLY A 778 4.39 -7.96 -3.67
CA GLY A 778 5.49 -8.22 -4.61
C GLY A 778 6.04 -6.96 -5.29
N MET A 779 7.17 -7.10 -6.01
CA MET A 779 7.89 -5.96 -6.61
C MET A 779 7.38 -5.55 -8.01
N GLN A 780 6.25 -6.09 -8.48
CA GLN A 780 5.84 -5.94 -9.89
C GLN A 780 5.43 -4.50 -10.24
N ALA A 781 4.62 -3.84 -9.40
CA ALA A 781 4.25 -2.44 -9.61
C ALA A 781 5.48 -1.52 -9.52
N VAL A 782 6.34 -1.75 -8.52
CA VAL A 782 7.61 -1.02 -8.33
C VAL A 782 8.50 -1.13 -9.56
N MET A 783 8.68 -2.33 -10.12
CA MET A 783 9.48 -2.57 -11.32
C MET A 783 8.97 -1.82 -12.54
N ALA A 784 7.63 -1.70 -12.67
CA ALA A 784 6.95 -1.06 -13.78
C ALA A 784 6.72 0.46 -13.60
N SER A 785 6.98 1.00 -12.41
CA SER A 785 6.76 2.41 -12.05
C SER A 785 7.94 3.32 -12.42
N ASP A 786 7.65 4.63 -12.47
CA ASP A 786 8.66 5.68 -12.65
C ASP A 786 9.29 6.09 -11.33
N PHE A 787 8.48 6.15 -10.27
CA PHE A 787 8.89 6.42 -8.91
C PHE A 787 8.35 5.32 -8.01
N ALA A 788 9.18 4.80 -7.11
CA ALA A 788 8.73 3.84 -6.11
C ALA A 788 8.83 4.45 -4.72
N ILE A 789 7.70 4.51 -4.03
CA ILE A 789 7.59 4.95 -2.63
C ILE A 789 7.25 3.76 -1.75
N SER A 790 7.51 3.88 -0.46
CA SER A 790 7.18 2.86 0.55
C SER A 790 5.74 2.96 1.06
N ARG A 791 5.24 4.18 1.27
CA ARG A 791 3.90 4.46 1.85
C ARG A 791 3.18 5.55 1.07
N PHE A 792 1.85 5.51 1.10
CA PHE A 792 1.01 6.52 0.43
C PHE A 792 1.27 7.94 0.95
N LYS A 793 1.56 8.14 2.25
CA LYS A 793 1.85 9.46 2.84
C LYS A 793 2.99 10.23 2.15
N HIS A 794 3.96 9.51 1.59
CA HIS A 794 5.11 10.12 0.90
C HIS A 794 4.69 10.84 -0.39
N LEU A 795 3.52 10.51 -0.96
CA LEU A 795 2.97 11.18 -2.13
C LEU A 795 2.72 12.67 -1.89
N LYS A 796 2.32 13.06 -0.67
CA LYS A 796 2.11 14.47 -0.27
C LYS A 796 3.38 15.29 -0.49
N LYS A 797 4.51 14.82 0.06
CA LYS A 797 5.80 15.50 -0.04
C LYS A 797 6.35 15.44 -1.46
N LEU A 798 6.25 14.28 -2.12
CA LEU A 798 6.74 14.07 -3.47
C LEU A 798 6.09 15.03 -4.48
N LEU A 799 4.78 15.21 -4.45
CA LEU A 799 4.07 16.07 -5.41
C LEU A 799 4.13 17.55 -5.01
N LEU A 800 3.73 17.87 -3.78
CA LEU A 800 3.53 19.26 -3.37
C LEU A 800 4.84 20.02 -3.13
N VAL A 801 5.91 19.32 -2.72
CA VAL A 801 7.22 19.93 -2.48
C VAL A 801 8.14 19.69 -3.67
N HIS A 802 8.53 18.44 -3.91
CA HIS A 802 9.51 18.12 -4.96
C HIS A 802 8.97 18.40 -6.35
N GLY A 803 7.76 17.93 -6.66
CA GLY A 803 7.12 18.19 -7.95
C GLY A 803 7.02 19.68 -8.24
N HIS A 804 6.48 20.46 -7.30
CA HIS A 804 6.35 21.91 -7.44
C HIS A 804 7.71 22.62 -7.63
N TRP A 805 8.73 22.24 -6.85
CA TRP A 805 10.08 22.81 -6.98
C TRP A 805 10.75 22.42 -8.30
N CYS A 806 10.67 21.17 -8.71
CA CYS A 806 11.23 20.68 -9.96
C CYS A 806 10.62 21.42 -11.16
N TYR A 807 9.29 21.53 -11.20
CA TYR A 807 8.57 22.28 -12.21
C TYR A 807 8.97 23.77 -12.24
N THR A 808 8.90 24.44 -11.10
CA THR A 808 9.16 25.89 -11.01
C THR A 808 10.61 26.24 -11.36
N ARG A 809 11.57 25.45 -10.86
CA ARG A 809 13.00 25.66 -11.14
C ARG A 809 13.30 25.45 -12.63
N LEU A 810 12.78 24.38 -13.22
CA LEU A 810 13.02 24.06 -14.63
C LEU A 810 12.35 25.09 -15.54
N ALA A 811 11.10 25.47 -15.28
CA ALA A 811 10.39 26.47 -16.07
C ALA A 811 11.12 27.82 -16.06
N LYS A 812 11.54 28.31 -14.88
CA LYS A 812 12.32 29.55 -14.76
C LYS A 812 13.66 29.47 -15.48
N MET A 813 14.35 28.35 -15.36
CA MET A 813 15.62 28.12 -16.05
C MET A 813 15.46 28.16 -17.57
N VAL A 814 14.48 27.47 -18.13
CA VAL A 814 14.22 27.44 -19.58
C VAL A 814 13.96 28.85 -20.10
N ILE A 815 13.07 29.60 -19.44
CA ILE A 815 12.77 30.99 -19.82
C ILE A 815 14.02 31.88 -19.74
N TYR A 816 14.78 31.76 -18.66
CA TYR A 816 16.02 32.52 -18.47
C TYR A 816 17.07 32.20 -19.55
N PHE A 817 17.19 30.94 -19.96
CA PHE A 817 18.09 30.56 -21.04
C PHE A 817 17.70 31.17 -22.37
N PHE A 818 16.42 31.18 -22.73
CA PHE A 818 15.98 31.89 -23.95
C PHE A 818 16.25 33.38 -23.84
N TYR A 819 15.88 34.02 -22.72
CA TYR A 819 16.13 35.44 -22.48
C TYR A 819 17.62 35.82 -22.53
N LYS A 820 18.52 34.93 -22.10
CA LYS A 820 19.97 35.17 -22.13
C LYS A 820 20.55 35.14 -23.55
N ASN A 821 19.98 34.32 -24.44
CA ASN A 821 20.53 34.08 -25.78
C ASN A 821 19.88 34.95 -26.87
N VAL A 822 18.63 35.36 -26.66
CA VAL A 822 17.97 36.43 -27.44
C VAL A 822 18.48 37.78 -26.97
#